data_AF-A0A4R0RTX1-F1
#
_entry.id   AF-A0A4R0RTX1-F1
#
_cell.length_a   1.000
_cell.length_b   1.000
_cell.length_c   1.000
_cell.angle_alpha   90.00
_cell.angle_beta   90.00
_cell.angle_gamma   90.00
#
_symmetry.space_group_name_H-M   'P 1'
#
loop_
_entity.id
_entity.type
_entity.pdbx_description
1 polymer ?
#
loop_
_entity_poly.entity_id
_entity_poly.type
_entity_poly.pdbx_seq_one_letter_code
_entity_poly.pdbx_strand_id
1 'polypeptide(L)'
;MSASKPRPVPKFPLGWKRSPDVWYHDGNIVLVAGSVGFRVYRGVLAQHSTVFADMFKVAQGPTTAPEELYDGCPAVMLSETAEEIRPLLRAMFDFGSPVNALLHIRVLINFLRLSQKYDIPTLRKSTFAAIEEGYFPSSLQDFTLAYATRHTAFQPADYFMLANACIESGVKDVLPAVLMVCAHFEIDVLLCGAPSTPNRTSYAVGATHNTIIELDPTCKLTVLRARQKLCLLAQTHPFYARRHCIKTRYPSHVDVRAHIDPSACGRSPAFSAWLDGRASDGSFRSGGEVDEAGAWMELSNTESKEEEEEGQRRGGYEQVNTHFHLRRSKADSSVALGACPSFRVRQQSDIAAAQAAAGEPTTSYSPGLCIRVTGTTYSLSFGHMSHHERSPANQGLPFGVTSDPSMVDGQTYDYVVVGGGTAGLTVASRLSEDASKRVLVIEAGGDNRTNPDIYDVLQFTVALDGPMDWAWIADHDKIVHGGKTLGGSSSVNGASWTRGTKAQYDTWSTLLDPSEAHLGWDWDGMFKYMKKAENFTSPSVDQRALGANWIASFHGTSGPVNAEFFNPLHDGPQAPAFAATAMNVTGIAHSKDINSGSPNAVSFTPSSIHSRVLNAANRSSSAVSYLQPVERTRTNWVTLVGHMATQIMFSNQVSSLHTAIGVEFGAADGSGPRFTVNVRKEIILAAGAIQSPVLLQLSGIGDPVLLNKFGIPTLVDLKTTQSIVAAHGNGFPDGVGGLTQALAFPNLRQLYGSRADEVIQKINSSLDSCAVSQVDSALSAETLEILFKAQVKGMIEDHDPVMEFYWSGGSPDDLSIVLWPLLPLSRGNVTISSADPFARPRVNVNYFNLDHDLDVHVEGCRLARKLLQSPPLSTLSAGETIPGFIKVPDDADGGSKADWTNWIFNDPQFNFTSNAHPIGTAAMMRRELGGVVDGRLKVYGTANVRVVDASVMPLQISAHLSSTVYGIAEKAADMIKNGT
;
A
#
# COMPACT_ATOMS: atom_id res chain seq x y z
N MET A 1 19.96 -30.40 61.68
CA MET A 1 19.79 -30.86 60.29
C MET A 1 18.30 -30.89 59.98
N SER A 2 17.88 -30.42 58.80
CA SER A 2 16.54 -30.67 58.25
C SER A 2 16.63 -30.54 56.73
N ALA A 3 16.52 -31.65 56.01
CA ALA A 3 16.68 -31.65 54.56
C ALA A 3 15.38 -31.19 53.89
N SER A 4 15.38 -29.99 53.29
CA SER A 4 14.31 -29.58 52.39
C SER A 4 14.26 -30.55 51.20
N LYS A 5 13.20 -31.36 51.10
CA LYS A 5 12.99 -32.24 49.94
C LYS A 5 13.07 -31.40 48.66
N PRO A 6 13.76 -31.88 47.61
CA PRO A 6 13.74 -31.21 46.32
C PRO A 6 12.29 -31.13 45.81
N ARG A 7 11.96 -30.05 45.11
CA ARG A 7 10.69 -30.01 44.35
C ARG A 7 10.78 -31.07 43.24
N PRO A 8 9.68 -31.77 42.91
CA PRO A 8 9.69 -32.64 41.74
C PRO A 8 9.99 -31.82 40.49
N VAL A 9 10.91 -32.30 39.65
CA VAL A 9 11.11 -31.75 38.31
C VAL A 9 9.82 -31.96 37.52
N PRO A 10 9.30 -30.97 36.78
CA PRO A 10 8.17 -31.17 35.89
C PRO A 10 8.52 -32.23 34.85
N LYS A 11 7.81 -33.35 34.84
CA LYS A 11 7.87 -34.29 33.72
C LYS A 11 7.27 -33.63 32.47
N PHE A 12 7.80 -33.94 31.30
CA PHE A 12 7.24 -33.45 30.05
C PHE A 12 5.77 -33.89 29.92
N PRO A 13 4.86 -33.01 29.46
CA PRO A 13 3.48 -33.38 29.22
C PRO A 13 3.39 -34.39 28.07
N LEU A 14 2.79 -35.56 28.33
CA LEU A 14 2.62 -36.61 27.33
C LEU A 14 1.83 -36.06 26.11
N GLY A 15 2.45 -36.10 24.93
CA GLY A 15 1.81 -35.72 23.67
C GLY A 15 1.84 -34.22 23.31
N TRP A 16 2.83 -33.45 23.78
CA TRP A 16 3.04 -32.09 23.26
C TRP A 16 3.37 -32.09 21.75
N LYS A 17 2.97 -31.01 21.06
CA LYS A 17 3.07 -30.89 19.58
C LYS A 17 4.21 -29.96 19.15
N ARG A 18 4.77 -30.21 17.96
CA ARG A 18 5.70 -29.29 17.29
C ARG A 18 4.98 -27.98 16.94
N SER A 19 5.63 -26.84 17.13
CA SER A 19 5.10 -25.56 16.62
C SER A 19 5.15 -25.56 15.08
N PRO A 20 4.08 -25.16 14.36
CA PRO A 20 4.01 -25.25 12.90
C PRO A 20 4.84 -24.19 12.16
N ASP A 21 5.42 -23.24 12.90
CA ASP A 21 5.94 -21.96 12.40
C ASP A 21 7.30 -21.56 12.99
N VAL A 22 7.79 -22.28 14.00
CA VAL A 22 9.04 -22.04 14.73
C VAL A 22 9.61 -23.41 15.11
N TRP A 23 10.12 -24.11 14.10
CA TRP A 23 10.69 -25.46 14.20
C TRP A 23 11.82 -25.64 13.20
N TYR A 24 13.04 -25.22 13.57
CA TYR A 24 14.22 -25.40 12.74
C TYR A 24 14.68 -26.87 12.84
N HIS A 25 14.72 -27.57 11.70
CA HIS A 25 14.98 -29.02 11.63
C HIS A 25 16.38 -29.44 12.09
N ASP A 26 17.32 -28.49 12.07
CA ASP A 26 18.72 -28.54 12.48
C ASP A 26 18.98 -27.81 13.81
N GLY A 27 17.97 -27.18 14.40
CA GLY A 27 18.05 -26.56 15.72
C GLY A 27 18.49 -27.56 16.81
N ASN A 28 19.28 -27.10 17.78
CA ASN A 28 20.00 -27.93 18.76
C ASN A 28 19.48 -27.80 20.21
N ILE A 29 18.26 -27.29 20.37
CA ILE A 29 17.46 -27.36 21.60
C ILE A 29 15.97 -27.32 21.25
N VAL A 30 15.14 -27.96 22.08
CA VAL A 30 13.69 -27.73 22.07
C VAL A 30 13.30 -26.97 23.34
N LEU A 31 12.63 -25.83 23.19
CA LEU A 31 11.94 -25.16 24.29
C LEU A 31 10.48 -25.63 24.31
N VAL A 32 9.94 -26.06 25.45
CA VAL A 32 8.56 -26.55 25.57
C VAL A 32 7.77 -25.64 26.50
N ALA A 33 6.75 -24.97 25.96
CA ALA A 33 5.89 -24.04 26.67
C ALA A 33 4.44 -24.54 26.64
N GLY A 34 3.89 -24.88 27.80
CA GLY A 34 2.63 -25.63 27.89
C GLY A 34 2.71 -26.96 27.14
N SER A 35 1.87 -27.13 26.12
CA SER A 35 1.78 -28.33 25.26
C SER A 35 2.38 -28.16 23.86
N VAL A 36 3.22 -27.13 23.65
CA VAL A 36 3.90 -26.87 22.36
C VAL A 36 5.42 -26.83 22.55
N GLY A 37 6.14 -27.51 21.67
CA GLY A 37 7.60 -27.46 21.57
C GLY A 37 8.08 -26.62 20.38
N PHE A 38 9.18 -25.90 20.59
CA PHE A 38 9.81 -24.99 19.65
C PHE A 38 11.27 -25.42 19.47
N ARG A 39 11.63 -25.99 18.31
CA ARG A 39 13.01 -26.42 18.02
C ARG A 39 13.79 -25.26 17.43
N VAL A 40 14.85 -24.84 18.13
CA VAL A 40 15.60 -23.58 17.88
C VAL A 40 17.09 -23.76 18.21
N TYR A 41 17.89 -22.70 18.11
CA TYR A 41 19.34 -22.74 18.31
C TYR A 41 19.78 -22.12 19.66
N ARG A 42 20.55 -22.87 20.45
CA ARG A 42 21.14 -22.42 21.73
C ARG A 42 21.99 -21.16 21.59
N GLY A 43 22.76 -21.06 20.51
CA GLY A 43 23.70 -19.95 20.28
C GLY A 43 22.99 -18.61 20.17
N VAL A 44 21.96 -18.52 19.34
CA VAL A 44 21.15 -17.31 19.14
C VAL A 44 20.39 -16.93 20.42
N LEU A 45 19.78 -17.91 21.11
CA LEU A 45 19.16 -17.68 22.41
C LEU A 45 20.16 -17.07 23.42
N ALA A 46 21.37 -17.63 23.51
CA ALA A 46 22.43 -17.15 24.40
C ALA A 46 23.06 -15.81 23.97
N GLN A 47 23.03 -15.48 22.68
CA GLN A 47 23.48 -14.19 22.14
C GLN A 47 22.52 -13.05 22.53
N HIS A 48 21.21 -13.33 22.60
CA HIS A 48 20.20 -12.33 22.94
C HIS A 48 19.82 -12.30 24.43
N SER A 49 20.05 -13.38 25.19
CA SER A 49 19.64 -13.52 26.60
C SER A 49 20.77 -14.01 27.48
N THR A 50 21.09 -13.25 28.53
CA THR A 50 22.04 -13.70 29.57
C THR A 50 21.49 -14.90 30.35
N VAL A 51 20.18 -14.92 30.60
CA VAL A 51 19.48 -16.02 31.30
C VAL A 51 19.53 -17.32 30.49
N PHE A 52 19.27 -17.30 29.18
CA PHE A 52 19.43 -18.51 28.35
C PHE A 52 20.90 -18.91 28.23
N ALA A 53 21.83 -17.95 28.09
CA ALA A 53 23.26 -18.25 28.09
C ALA A 53 23.71 -19.00 29.34
N ASP A 54 23.26 -18.59 30.53
CA ASP A 54 23.63 -19.26 31.79
C ASP A 54 22.84 -20.55 32.02
N MET A 55 21.56 -20.61 31.61
CA MET A 55 20.74 -21.83 31.63
C MET A 55 21.35 -22.97 30.77
N PHE A 56 22.16 -22.64 29.75
CA PHE A 56 22.89 -23.63 28.95
C PHE A 56 24.34 -23.90 29.41
N LYS A 57 24.91 -23.05 30.30
CA LYS A 57 26.22 -23.28 30.93
C LYS A 57 26.12 -24.17 32.17
N VAL A 58 25.00 -24.08 32.91
CA VAL A 58 24.75 -24.97 34.05
C VAL A 58 24.45 -26.37 33.51
N ALA A 59 25.46 -27.24 33.51
CA ALA A 59 25.22 -28.67 33.49
C ALA A 59 24.28 -29.00 34.66
N GLN A 60 23.09 -29.57 34.36
CA GLN A 60 22.11 -29.84 35.41
C GLN A 60 22.71 -30.86 36.39
N GLY A 61 22.95 -30.41 37.63
CA GLY A 61 23.76 -31.12 38.61
C GLY A 61 23.26 -32.55 38.84
N PRO A 62 24.16 -33.52 39.03
CA PRO A 62 24.02 -34.91 38.59
C PRO A 62 22.68 -35.57 38.97
N THR A 63 21.69 -35.41 38.10
CA THR A 63 20.42 -36.11 38.16
C THR A 63 20.61 -37.51 37.60
N THR A 64 20.25 -38.53 38.38
CA THR A 64 20.27 -39.95 37.96
C THR A 64 19.08 -40.30 37.05
N ALA A 65 18.70 -39.38 36.17
CA ALA A 65 17.73 -39.53 35.10
C ALA A 65 18.42 -39.00 33.82
N PRO A 66 18.28 -39.69 32.67
CA PRO A 66 18.81 -39.18 31.41
C PRO A 66 18.15 -37.85 31.05
N GLU A 67 18.86 -36.98 30.32
CA GLU A 67 18.20 -35.86 29.64
C GLU A 67 17.14 -36.45 28.69
N GLU A 68 15.88 -36.01 28.80
CA GLU A 68 14.82 -36.41 27.87
C GLU A 68 15.08 -35.73 26.51
N LEU A 69 15.86 -36.42 25.68
CA LEU A 69 16.14 -36.05 24.30
C LEU A 69 14.87 -36.20 23.45
N TYR A 70 14.42 -35.13 22.83
CA TYR A 70 13.37 -35.13 21.81
C TYR A 70 13.99 -34.84 20.45
N ASP A 71 13.76 -35.72 19.46
CA ASP A 71 14.28 -35.54 18.10
C ASP A 71 15.82 -35.39 18.06
N GLY A 72 16.51 -36.10 18.95
CA GLY A 72 17.97 -36.02 19.16
C GLY A 72 18.45 -34.81 19.98
N CYS A 73 17.57 -33.86 20.31
CA CYS A 73 17.92 -32.61 20.99
C CYS A 73 17.47 -32.61 22.46
N PRO A 74 18.27 -32.10 23.42
CA PRO A 74 17.78 -31.91 24.78
C PRO A 74 16.66 -30.86 24.79
N ALA A 75 15.60 -31.15 25.55
CA ALA A 75 14.45 -30.27 25.70
C ALA A 75 14.45 -29.53 27.05
N VAL A 76 13.89 -28.33 27.11
CA VAL A 76 13.75 -27.52 28.34
C VAL A 76 12.32 -27.01 28.47
N MET A 77 11.68 -27.31 29.61
CA MET A 77 10.37 -26.77 29.96
C MET A 77 10.48 -25.29 30.35
N LEU A 78 9.63 -24.45 29.75
CA LEU A 78 9.40 -23.07 30.16
C LEU A 78 8.15 -22.96 31.05
N SER A 79 8.07 -21.89 31.83
CA SER A 79 6.93 -21.60 32.72
C SER A 79 5.79 -20.84 32.04
N GLU A 80 6.06 -20.35 30.83
CA GLU A 80 5.24 -19.49 29.99
C GLU A 80 4.27 -20.31 29.12
N THR A 81 3.26 -19.63 28.57
CA THR A 81 2.39 -20.20 27.55
C THR A 81 3.06 -20.24 26.17
N ALA A 82 2.58 -21.13 25.29
CA ALA A 82 2.98 -21.17 23.88
C ALA A 82 2.62 -19.87 23.11
N GLU A 83 1.68 -19.08 23.61
CA GLU A 83 1.26 -17.79 23.06
C GLU A 83 2.20 -16.64 23.48
N GLU A 84 2.78 -16.72 24.69
CA GLU A 84 3.81 -15.79 25.16
C GLU A 84 5.17 -16.04 24.51
N ILE A 85 5.56 -17.31 24.32
CA ILE A 85 6.90 -17.68 23.81
C ILE A 85 7.02 -17.57 22.29
N ARG A 86 5.97 -17.88 21.52
CA ARG A 86 6.01 -17.87 20.05
C ARG A 86 6.41 -16.49 19.47
N PRO A 87 5.82 -15.35 19.88
CA PRO A 87 6.25 -14.04 19.39
C PRO A 87 7.66 -13.66 19.86
N LEU A 88 8.06 -14.10 21.07
CA LEU A 88 9.41 -13.87 21.58
C LEU A 88 10.47 -14.59 20.72
N LEU A 89 10.23 -15.85 20.35
CA LEU A 89 11.17 -16.61 19.53
C LEU A 89 11.27 -16.05 18.12
N ARG A 90 10.15 -15.73 17.46
CA ARG A 90 10.17 -14.99 16.19
C ARG A 90 11.02 -13.72 16.30
N ALA A 91 10.83 -12.94 17.37
CA ALA A 91 11.61 -11.73 17.63
C ALA A 91 13.12 -11.93 17.90
N MET A 92 13.58 -13.16 18.09
CA MET A 92 14.98 -13.52 18.32
C MET A 92 15.61 -14.29 17.15
N PHE A 93 14.82 -14.75 16.17
CA PHE A 93 15.28 -15.61 15.08
C PHE A 93 14.96 -15.06 13.68
N ASP A 94 13.87 -14.31 13.52
CA ASP A 94 13.45 -13.71 12.26
C ASP A 94 14.23 -12.38 12.07
N PHE A 95 15.52 -12.46 11.75
CA PHE A 95 16.50 -11.36 11.65
C PHE A 95 16.07 -10.22 10.69
N GLY A 96 15.14 -9.36 11.12
CA GLY A 96 14.63 -8.23 10.34
C GLY A 96 13.54 -7.40 11.06
N SER A 97 12.67 -8.02 11.86
CA SER A 97 11.74 -7.30 12.74
C SER A 97 11.21 -8.22 13.85
N PRO A 98 10.80 -7.68 15.01
CA PRO A 98 9.43 -7.16 15.09
C PRO A 98 9.28 -6.10 16.18
N VAL A 99 9.55 -4.82 15.88
CA VAL A 99 9.11 -3.72 16.76
C VAL A 99 8.66 -2.46 16.00
N ASN A 100 9.05 -2.28 14.74
CA ASN A 100 8.65 -1.10 13.95
C ASN A 100 7.22 -1.17 13.40
N ALA A 101 6.56 -2.33 13.47
CA ALA A 101 5.12 -2.45 13.28
C ALA A 101 4.38 -2.10 14.58
N LEU A 102 3.16 -1.54 14.47
CA LEU A 102 2.28 -1.25 15.61
C LEU A 102 1.74 -2.54 16.25
N LEU A 103 2.61 -3.22 17.01
CA LEU A 103 2.31 -4.46 17.72
C LEU A 103 1.17 -4.25 18.72
N HIS A 104 0.12 -5.06 18.61
CA HIS A 104 -1.02 -5.05 19.52
C HIS A 104 -0.55 -5.03 20.98
N ILE A 105 -1.10 -4.14 21.80
CA ILE A 105 -0.47 -3.72 23.06
C ILE A 105 -0.18 -4.87 24.05
N ARG A 106 -0.95 -5.97 24.00
CA ARG A 106 -0.69 -7.22 24.75
C ARG A 106 0.64 -7.90 24.39
N VAL A 107 1.07 -7.82 23.12
CA VAL A 107 2.38 -8.32 22.66
C VAL A 107 3.50 -7.45 23.24
N LEU A 108 3.35 -6.12 23.25
CA LEU A 108 4.32 -5.21 23.86
C LEU A 108 4.40 -5.38 25.39
N ILE A 109 3.27 -5.60 26.07
CA ILE A 109 3.20 -5.97 27.49
C ILE A 109 3.98 -7.28 27.74
N ASN A 110 3.79 -8.30 26.90
CA ASN A 110 4.51 -9.56 27.00
C ASN A 110 6.00 -9.39 26.69
N PHE A 111 6.38 -8.60 25.67
CA PHE A 111 7.78 -8.31 25.37
C PHE A 111 8.48 -7.56 26.51
N LEU A 112 7.84 -6.59 27.17
CA LEU A 112 8.37 -5.98 28.39
C LEU A 112 8.61 -7.05 29.48
N ARG A 113 7.57 -7.83 29.83
CA ARG A 113 7.64 -8.87 30.89
C ARG A 113 8.70 -9.94 30.60
N LEU A 114 8.78 -10.44 29.37
CA LEU A 114 9.68 -11.52 28.98
C LEU A 114 11.11 -11.03 28.74
N SER A 115 11.31 -9.84 28.16
CA SER A 115 12.64 -9.24 28.02
C SER A 115 13.22 -8.80 29.38
N GLN A 116 12.38 -8.51 30.37
CA GLN A 116 12.77 -8.37 31.77
C GLN A 116 13.16 -9.74 32.37
N LYS A 117 12.31 -10.77 32.23
CA LYS A 117 12.50 -12.10 32.83
C LYS A 117 13.70 -12.89 32.28
N TYR A 118 13.90 -12.90 30.97
CA TYR A 118 15.03 -13.58 30.32
C TYR A 118 16.25 -12.66 30.13
N ASP A 119 16.19 -11.43 30.65
CA ASP A 119 17.19 -10.37 30.45
C ASP A 119 17.69 -10.27 28.99
N ILE A 120 16.84 -9.67 28.14
CA ILE A 120 17.06 -9.42 26.72
C ILE A 120 17.05 -7.89 26.50
N PRO A 121 18.19 -7.19 26.70
CA PRO A 121 18.20 -5.73 26.75
C PRO A 121 17.84 -5.04 25.44
N THR A 122 18.16 -5.67 24.29
CA THR A 122 17.83 -5.17 22.95
C THR A 122 16.31 -5.15 22.73
N LEU A 123 15.63 -6.28 22.96
CA LEU A 123 14.18 -6.37 22.86
C LEU A 123 13.51 -5.41 23.84
N ARG A 124 14.01 -5.28 25.08
CA ARG A 124 13.47 -4.32 26.07
C ARG A 124 13.56 -2.88 25.59
N LYS A 125 14.72 -2.48 25.03
CA LYS A 125 14.94 -1.13 24.47
C LYS A 125 14.02 -0.86 23.29
N SER A 126 13.94 -1.77 22.32
CA SER A 126 13.11 -1.57 21.13
C SER A 126 11.62 -1.59 21.49
N THR A 127 11.18 -2.50 22.36
CA THR A 127 9.79 -2.55 22.86
C THR A 127 9.38 -1.23 23.52
N PHE A 128 10.29 -0.61 24.29
CA PHE A 128 10.06 0.72 24.83
C PHE A 128 9.89 1.78 23.74
N ALA A 129 10.75 1.79 22.70
CA ALA A 129 10.65 2.73 21.58
C ALA A 129 9.28 2.65 20.87
N ALA A 130 8.75 1.46 20.58
CA ALA A 130 7.41 1.33 19.98
C ALA A 130 6.26 1.74 20.92
N ILE A 131 6.42 1.63 22.25
CA ILE A 131 5.43 2.15 23.19
C ILE A 131 5.44 3.69 23.18
N GLU A 132 6.61 4.32 23.11
CA GLU A 132 6.75 5.78 22.99
C GLU A 132 6.29 6.28 21.61
N GLU A 133 6.94 5.87 20.53
CA GLU A 133 6.70 6.34 19.16
C GLU A 133 5.33 5.90 18.60
N GLY A 134 4.87 4.70 18.95
CA GLY A 134 3.64 4.10 18.41
C GLY A 134 2.36 4.48 19.16
N TYR A 135 2.42 4.65 20.49
CA TYR A 135 1.21 4.74 21.33
C TYR A 135 1.20 5.90 22.33
N PHE A 136 2.33 6.25 22.91
CA PHE A 136 2.45 7.24 24.00
C PHE A 136 3.59 8.24 23.73
N PRO A 137 3.52 9.04 22.65
CA PRO A 137 4.60 9.95 22.28
C PRO A 137 4.87 10.99 23.36
N SER A 138 6.13 11.37 23.52
CA SER A 138 6.61 12.31 24.54
C SER A 138 6.13 13.77 24.35
N SER A 139 5.36 14.03 23.28
CA SER A 139 4.69 15.29 22.98
C SER A 139 3.19 15.20 23.24
N LEU A 140 2.62 16.16 23.99
CA LEU A 140 1.18 16.21 24.28
C LEU A 140 0.34 16.47 23.01
N GLN A 141 0.90 17.14 22.01
CA GLN A 141 0.21 17.47 20.76
C GLN A 141 0.04 16.22 19.90
N ASP A 142 1.12 15.45 19.72
CA ASP A 142 1.12 14.18 19.01
C ASP A 142 0.33 13.13 19.78
N PHE A 143 0.41 13.12 21.11
CA PHE A 143 -0.44 12.28 21.95
C PHE A 143 -1.93 12.60 21.74
N THR A 144 -2.32 13.87 21.66
CA THR A 144 -3.73 14.25 21.46
C THR A 144 -4.24 13.80 20.09
N LEU A 145 -3.41 13.90 19.04
CA LEU A 145 -3.74 13.45 17.69
C LEU A 145 -3.79 11.91 17.57
N ALA A 146 -2.87 11.21 18.24
CA ALA A 146 -2.85 9.75 18.34
C ALA A 146 -3.98 9.20 19.22
N TYR A 147 -4.37 9.89 20.28
CA TYR A 147 -5.45 9.46 21.18
C TYR A 147 -6.80 9.40 20.46
N ALA A 148 -7.09 10.40 19.62
CA ALA A 148 -8.30 10.42 18.80
C ALA A 148 -8.39 9.31 17.73
N THR A 149 -7.25 8.70 17.35
CA THR A 149 -7.15 7.81 16.18
C THR A 149 -6.71 6.37 16.50
N ARG A 150 -5.94 6.15 17.57
CA ARG A 150 -5.33 4.84 17.92
C ARG A 150 -5.87 4.22 19.21
N HIS A 151 -6.38 5.02 20.16
CA HIS A 151 -6.73 4.55 21.51
C HIS A 151 -8.17 4.04 21.66
N THR A 152 -8.96 4.05 20.58
CA THR A 152 -10.32 3.49 20.53
C THR A 152 -10.37 1.98 20.30
N ALA A 153 -9.23 1.35 19.97
CA ALA A 153 -9.15 -0.06 19.58
C ALA A 153 -8.83 -1.06 20.72
N PHE A 154 -8.35 -0.59 21.87
CA PHE A 154 -7.89 -1.46 22.97
C PHE A 154 -8.92 -1.60 24.09
N GLN A 155 -8.88 -2.72 24.82
CA GLN A 155 -9.72 -2.89 26.00
C GLN A 155 -9.18 -2.04 27.17
N PRO A 156 -10.03 -1.41 28.00
CA PRO A 156 -9.56 -0.55 29.08
C PRO A 156 -8.57 -1.22 30.06
N ALA A 157 -8.75 -2.52 30.30
CA ALA A 157 -7.84 -3.33 31.11
C ALA A 157 -6.41 -3.44 30.53
N ASP A 158 -6.25 -3.34 29.21
CA ASP A 158 -4.94 -3.44 28.55
C ASP A 158 -4.04 -2.26 28.94
N TYR A 159 -4.60 -1.06 29.09
CA TYR A 159 -3.85 0.11 29.58
C TYR A 159 -3.40 -0.05 31.03
N PHE A 160 -4.21 -0.71 31.87
CA PHE A 160 -3.82 -1.01 33.26
C PHE A 160 -2.71 -2.08 33.30
N MET A 161 -2.80 -3.12 32.48
CA MET A 161 -1.72 -4.10 32.30
C MET A 161 -0.42 -3.45 31.78
N LEU A 162 -0.52 -2.49 30.85
CA LEU A 162 0.63 -1.72 30.36
C LEU A 162 1.26 -0.85 31.44
N ALA A 163 0.46 -0.15 32.26
CA ALA A 163 0.96 0.66 33.37
C ALA A 163 1.77 -0.21 34.35
N ASN A 164 1.25 -1.39 34.71
CA ASN A 164 1.94 -2.34 35.58
C ASN A 164 3.22 -2.88 34.93
N ALA A 165 3.17 -3.32 33.67
CA ALA A 165 4.35 -3.80 32.94
C ALA A 165 5.44 -2.73 32.80
N CYS A 166 5.08 -1.45 32.63
CA CYS A 166 6.03 -0.34 32.62
C CYS A 166 6.69 -0.15 34.00
N ILE A 167 5.89 -0.16 35.08
CA ILE A 167 6.38 -0.05 36.47
C ILE A 167 7.34 -1.21 36.80
N GLU A 168 6.97 -2.45 36.49
CA GLU A 168 7.77 -3.67 36.71
C GLU A 168 9.07 -3.69 35.88
N SER A 169 9.04 -3.12 34.67
CA SER A 169 10.19 -3.04 33.76
C SER A 169 11.06 -1.80 33.98
N GLY A 170 10.68 -0.91 34.91
CA GLY A 170 11.40 0.34 35.19
C GLY A 170 11.21 1.46 34.16
N VAL A 171 10.31 1.26 33.19
CA VAL A 171 9.93 2.22 32.13
C VAL A 171 9.06 3.32 32.74
N LYS A 172 9.51 4.58 32.66
CA LYS A 172 8.91 5.70 33.42
C LYS A 172 8.39 6.84 32.57
N ASP A 173 8.90 6.99 31.35
CA ASP A 173 8.73 8.22 30.57
C ASP A 173 7.34 8.29 29.90
N VAL A 174 6.85 7.15 29.40
CA VAL A 174 5.48 6.98 28.89
C VAL A 174 4.41 6.82 29.99
N LEU A 175 4.82 6.40 31.20
CA LEU A 175 3.91 6.03 32.29
C LEU A 175 2.89 7.14 32.69
N PRO A 176 3.23 8.45 32.70
CA PRO A 176 2.25 9.51 32.95
C PRO A 176 1.11 9.55 31.92
N ALA A 177 1.40 9.25 30.65
CA ALA A 177 0.41 9.21 29.58
C ALA A 177 -0.46 7.95 29.66
N VAL A 178 0.14 6.78 29.94
CA VAL A 178 -0.62 5.54 30.19
C VAL A 178 -1.59 5.70 31.36
N LEU A 179 -1.11 6.24 32.49
CA LEU A 179 -1.94 6.50 33.67
C LEU A 179 -3.02 7.56 33.42
N MET A 180 -2.78 8.53 32.52
CA MET A 180 -3.81 9.47 32.09
C MET A 180 -4.92 8.76 31.32
N VAL A 181 -4.58 7.85 30.39
CA VAL A 181 -5.58 7.02 29.67
C VAL A 181 -6.39 6.16 30.65
N CYS A 182 -5.74 5.51 31.62
CA CYS A 182 -6.45 4.76 32.66
C CYS A 182 -7.45 5.64 33.43
N ALA A 183 -7.12 6.89 33.75
CA ALA A 183 -8.00 7.80 34.50
C ALA A 183 -9.25 8.27 33.72
N HIS A 184 -9.37 7.95 32.43
CA HIS A 184 -10.60 8.17 31.64
C HIS A 184 -11.64 7.05 31.78
N PHE A 185 -11.31 5.92 32.42
CA PHE A 185 -12.21 4.79 32.61
C PHE A 185 -12.63 4.61 34.08
N GLU A 186 -13.77 3.94 34.29
CA GLU A 186 -14.20 3.51 35.63
C GLU A 186 -13.35 2.33 36.11
N ILE A 187 -13.17 2.20 37.42
CA ILE A 187 -12.26 1.19 37.99
C ILE A 187 -12.67 -0.24 37.64
N ASP A 188 -13.97 -0.55 37.70
CA ASP A 188 -14.47 -1.89 37.41
C ASP A 188 -14.25 -2.26 35.93
N VAL A 189 -14.29 -1.27 35.03
CA VAL A 189 -14.00 -1.44 33.61
C VAL A 189 -12.50 -1.63 33.34
N LEU A 190 -11.62 -1.03 34.16
CA LEU A 190 -10.17 -1.29 34.14
C LEU A 190 -9.79 -2.65 34.71
N LEU A 191 -10.50 -3.13 35.75
CA LEU A 191 -10.17 -4.37 36.45
C LEU A 191 -10.81 -5.61 35.83
N CYS A 192 -12.02 -5.50 35.30
CA CYS A 192 -12.81 -6.63 34.79
C CYS A 192 -12.94 -6.65 33.26
N GLY A 193 -12.57 -5.57 32.56
CA GLY A 193 -12.86 -5.38 31.14
C GLY A 193 -14.29 -4.85 30.90
N ALA A 194 -14.62 -4.59 29.64
CA ALA A 194 -15.93 -4.02 29.29
C ALA A 194 -17.06 -5.06 29.35
N PRO A 195 -18.22 -4.74 29.97
CA PRO A 195 -19.44 -5.52 29.78
C PRO A 195 -19.91 -5.41 28.31
N SER A 196 -20.60 -6.43 27.82
CA SER A 196 -21.04 -6.51 26.43
C SER A 196 -22.05 -5.41 26.04
N THR A 197 -21.91 -4.96 24.79
CA THR A 197 -22.71 -3.94 24.08
C THR A 197 -24.23 -4.23 24.06
N PRO A 198 -25.13 -3.25 23.83
CA PRO A 198 -24.88 -2.00 23.08
C PRO A 198 -25.51 -0.69 23.61
N ASN A 199 -24.73 0.39 23.58
CA ASN A 199 -25.10 1.72 23.03
C ASN A 199 -23.96 2.71 23.29
N ARG A 200 -23.50 3.42 22.26
CA ARG A 200 -22.61 4.59 22.40
C ARG A 200 -23.11 5.76 21.55
N THR A 201 -24.10 6.45 22.09
CA THR A 201 -24.35 7.84 21.74
C THR A 201 -23.12 8.69 22.11
N SER A 202 -22.80 9.66 21.26
CA SER A 202 -21.76 10.67 21.48
C SER A 202 -22.02 11.53 22.70
N TYR A 203 -20.99 11.88 23.48
CA TYR A 203 -21.00 13.11 24.30
C TYR A 203 -19.62 13.78 24.38
N ALA A 204 -19.64 15.08 24.65
CA ALA A 204 -18.52 16.00 24.54
C ALA A 204 -17.89 16.35 25.91
N VAL A 205 -16.95 17.30 25.89
CA VAL A 205 -16.16 17.75 27.04
C VAL A 205 -17.03 18.35 28.15
N GLY A 206 -16.82 17.90 29.40
CA GLY A 206 -17.41 18.47 30.62
C GLY A 206 -16.65 17.98 31.87
N ALA A 207 -16.73 18.72 32.99
CA ALA A 207 -15.98 18.40 34.21
C ALA A 207 -16.65 18.89 35.51
N THR A 208 -16.14 18.40 36.64
CA THR A 208 -16.53 18.71 38.05
C THR A 208 -17.85 18.03 38.52
N HIS A 209 -18.13 17.79 39.82
CA HIS A 209 -17.52 18.20 41.10
C HIS A 209 -17.57 17.07 42.17
N ASN A 210 -16.89 17.30 43.31
CA ASN A 210 -16.97 16.61 44.62
C ASN A 210 -16.38 15.19 44.80
N THR A 211 -16.03 14.87 46.06
CA THR A 211 -15.17 13.75 46.49
C THR A 211 -15.40 13.39 47.97
N ILE A 212 -15.41 12.09 48.30
CA ILE A 212 -14.80 11.44 49.49
C ILE A 212 -14.80 9.91 49.25
N ILE A 213 -13.97 9.16 49.98
CA ILE A 213 -13.34 7.89 49.51
C ILE A 213 -13.36 6.84 50.64
N GLU A 214 -13.42 5.54 50.31
CA GLU A 214 -12.68 4.55 51.11
C GLU A 214 -12.23 3.30 50.30
N LEU A 215 -10.93 3.00 50.34
CA LEU A 215 -10.27 1.67 50.33
C LEU A 215 -8.74 1.81 50.12
N ASP A 216 -7.96 0.84 50.61
CA ASP A 216 -6.49 0.84 50.79
C ASP A 216 -5.95 -0.61 50.61
N PRO A 217 -4.65 -0.89 50.31
CA PRO A 217 -3.54 0.04 50.13
C PRO A 217 -2.78 0.02 48.78
N THR A 218 -2.94 -0.99 47.92
CA THR A 218 -1.94 -1.27 46.85
C THR A 218 -2.24 -0.66 45.47
N CYS A 219 -3.46 -0.18 45.21
CA CYS A 219 -3.84 0.48 43.96
C CYS A 219 -4.87 1.61 44.21
N LYS A 220 -4.48 2.63 45.00
CA LYS A 220 -5.26 3.85 45.29
C LYS A 220 -5.30 4.81 44.07
N LEU A 221 -5.78 4.36 42.91
CA LEU A 221 -7.18 4.37 42.45
C LEU A 221 -7.51 5.70 41.76
N THR A 222 -8.18 5.65 40.60
CA THR A 222 -8.49 6.81 39.72
C THR A 222 -7.28 7.66 39.28
N VAL A 223 -6.06 7.31 39.68
CA VAL A 223 -4.86 8.17 39.76
C VAL A 223 -5.10 9.43 40.63
N LEU A 224 -6.18 9.45 41.44
CA LEU A 224 -6.93 10.62 41.94
C LEU A 224 -6.30 12.00 41.60
N ARG A 225 -6.45 12.48 40.35
CA ARG A 225 -7.24 11.91 39.24
C ARG A 225 -6.59 12.13 37.85
N ALA A 226 -5.29 11.80 37.71
CA ALA A 226 -4.35 12.13 36.62
C ALA A 226 -4.19 13.64 36.30
N ARG A 227 -5.31 14.37 36.14
CA ARG A 227 -5.48 15.69 36.77
C ARG A 227 -5.43 15.54 38.32
N GLN A 228 -5.49 16.54 39.18
CA GLN A 228 -5.50 17.98 39.00
C GLN A 228 -4.12 18.53 38.55
N LYS A 229 -3.21 17.68 38.04
CA LYS A 229 -1.87 18.04 37.53
C LYS A 229 -1.89 18.66 36.12
N LEU A 230 -2.69 18.12 35.21
CA LEU A 230 -3.05 18.79 33.95
C LEU A 230 -3.99 20.00 34.15
N CYS A 231 -4.17 20.48 35.40
CA CYS A 231 -4.69 21.82 35.69
C CYS A 231 -3.58 22.86 35.82
N LEU A 232 -2.32 22.47 36.07
CA LEU A 232 -1.17 23.39 36.09
C LEU A 232 -0.66 23.67 34.67
N LEU A 233 -0.45 22.62 33.88
CA LEU A 233 0.21 22.66 32.56
C LEU A 233 -0.48 23.52 31.48
N ALA A 234 -1.71 23.97 31.72
CA ALA A 234 -2.53 24.69 30.74
C ALA A 234 -2.82 26.16 31.12
N GLN A 235 -2.38 26.64 32.29
CA GLN A 235 -2.80 27.96 32.79
C GLN A 235 -1.81 29.10 32.49
N THR A 236 -0.53 28.82 32.18
CA THR A 236 0.53 29.85 32.14
C THR A 236 1.59 29.67 31.03
N HIS A 237 1.17 29.73 29.76
CA HIS A 237 2.03 30.15 28.64
C HIS A 237 3.19 29.17 28.23
N PRO A 238 4.10 29.53 27.30
CA PRO A 238 4.21 28.84 26.00
C PRO A 238 5.23 27.67 25.93
N PHE A 239 5.62 27.07 27.05
CA PHE A 239 6.62 25.98 27.05
C PHE A 239 6.38 25.02 28.22
N TYR A 240 6.62 23.72 28.02
CA TYR A 240 6.94 22.79 29.11
C TYR A 240 8.31 23.21 29.70
N ALA A 241 8.31 24.22 30.57
CA ALA A 241 9.44 25.12 30.73
C ALA A 241 10.67 24.50 31.42
N ARG A 242 11.59 23.96 30.60
CA ARG A 242 13.00 23.65 30.90
C ARG A 242 13.23 22.68 32.09
N ARG A 243 13.06 21.37 31.83
CA ARG A 243 13.49 20.21 32.67
C ARG A 243 12.85 20.14 34.08
N HIS A 244 11.97 19.14 34.26
CA HIS A 244 11.23 18.76 35.49
C HIS A 244 11.70 19.34 36.85
N CYS A 245 10.84 20.13 37.52
CA CYS A 245 10.93 20.51 38.94
C CYS A 245 9.54 21.01 39.47
N ILE A 246 9.19 20.97 40.77
CA ILE A 246 9.57 20.06 41.89
C ILE A 246 8.58 20.20 43.09
N LYS A 247 8.56 19.20 44.00
CA LYS A 247 8.09 19.16 45.43
C LYS A 247 6.96 20.08 45.99
N THR A 248 5.87 19.41 46.42
CA THR A 248 5.19 19.45 47.76
C THR A 248 4.39 20.65 48.33
N ARG A 249 3.21 20.28 48.89
CA ARG A 249 2.38 20.88 49.98
C ARG A 249 1.45 22.09 49.69
N TYR A 250 0.15 21.85 49.88
CA TYR A 250 -0.97 22.80 50.11
C TYR A 250 -0.86 23.49 51.49
N PRO A 251 -1.47 24.68 51.75
CA PRO A 251 -2.93 24.99 51.69
C PRO A 251 -3.27 26.39 51.10
N SER A 252 -4.49 26.93 50.97
CA SER A 252 -5.90 26.48 50.85
C SER A 252 -6.77 27.71 50.44
N HIS A 253 -8.08 27.51 50.15
CA HIS A 253 -9.10 28.55 49.84
C HIS A 253 -9.03 29.23 48.45
N VAL A 254 -10.12 29.80 47.91
CA VAL A 254 -11.50 29.31 47.66
C VAL A 254 -12.25 30.37 46.82
N ASP A 255 -13.16 29.91 45.94
CA ASP A 255 -14.16 30.67 45.17
C ASP A 255 -13.68 31.68 44.09
N VAL A 256 -14.42 31.71 42.97
CA VAL A 256 -15.40 32.78 42.65
C VAL A 256 -16.08 32.42 41.31
N ARG A 257 -17.43 32.41 41.31
CA ARG A 257 -18.24 32.49 40.07
C ARG A 257 -18.33 33.94 39.59
N ALA A 258 -18.24 34.18 38.28
CA ALA A 258 -18.59 35.47 37.68
C ALA A 258 -19.70 35.32 36.63
N HIS A 259 -20.92 35.75 36.99
CA HIS A 259 -21.87 36.26 35.99
C HIS A 259 -21.55 37.74 35.73
N ILE A 260 -21.91 38.25 34.55
CA ILE A 260 -21.74 39.65 34.17
C ILE A 260 -22.93 40.47 34.68
N ASP A 261 -22.67 41.57 35.37
CA ASP A 261 -23.62 42.67 35.59
C ASP A 261 -22.94 43.99 35.13
N PRO A 262 -23.49 44.69 34.12
CA PRO A 262 -22.81 45.83 33.48
C PRO A 262 -23.19 47.22 34.05
N SER A 263 -23.30 47.40 35.37
CA SER A 263 -23.37 48.76 35.95
C SER A 263 -22.87 48.89 37.40
N ALA A 264 -21.80 49.69 37.63
CA ALA A 264 -21.48 50.47 38.85
C ALA A 264 -19.97 50.82 39.01
N CYS A 265 -19.42 51.72 38.20
CA CYS A 265 -18.11 52.32 38.51
C CYS A 265 -18.28 53.48 39.52
N GLY A 266 -17.98 53.24 40.80
CA GLY A 266 -18.32 54.17 41.89
C GLY A 266 -17.31 54.28 43.04
N ARG A 267 -16.14 54.89 42.79
CA ARG A 267 -15.14 55.42 43.77
C ARG A 267 -14.38 54.32 44.57
N SER A 268 -13.06 54.11 44.38
CA SER A 268 -11.89 54.98 44.70
C SER A 268 -11.43 54.83 46.18
N PRO A 269 -10.13 54.94 46.56
CA PRO A 269 -8.92 55.26 45.76
C PRO A 269 -7.73 54.27 45.90
N ALA A 270 -7.08 53.87 44.80
CA ALA A 270 -5.73 53.25 44.85
C ALA A 270 -4.92 53.19 43.52
N PHE A 271 -5.24 53.95 42.46
CA PHE A 271 -4.48 53.86 41.20
C PHE A 271 -4.46 55.15 40.37
N SER A 272 -3.52 56.06 40.66
CA SER A 272 -3.33 57.30 39.88
C SER A 272 -1.97 57.97 40.18
N ALA A 273 -0.87 57.42 39.64
CA ALA A 273 0.47 58.04 39.71
C ALA A 273 1.47 57.56 38.63
N TRP A 274 1.01 57.05 37.46
CA TRP A 274 1.92 56.74 36.35
C TRP A 274 1.27 56.91 34.97
N LEU A 275 0.97 58.16 34.62
CA LEU A 275 0.89 58.65 33.24
C LEU A 275 1.17 60.17 33.26
N ASP A 276 1.73 60.66 32.14
CA ASP A 276 2.07 62.06 31.81
C ASP A 276 3.02 62.84 32.75
N GLY A 277 4.28 62.96 32.31
CA GLY A 277 5.30 63.90 32.82
C GLY A 277 6.45 64.02 31.82
N ARG A 278 6.85 65.26 31.44
CA ARG A 278 7.80 65.51 30.33
C ARG A 278 9.25 65.71 30.79
N ALA A 279 10.18 65.20 29.97
CA ALA A 279 11.45 65.78 29.52
C ALA A 279 12.32 66.67 30.44
N SER A 280 13.55 66.21 30.70
CA SER A 280 14.82 66.98 30.70
C SER A 280 15.98 65.97 30.86
N ASP A 281 16.95 65.92 29.94
CA ASP A 281 18.29 66.52 30.04
C ASP A 281 19.28 65.75 30.96
N GLY A 282 20.58 65.70 30.60
CA GLY A 282 21.58 64.88 31.30
C GLY A 282 22.71 64.31 30.41
N SER A 283 23.55 65.19 29.88
CA SER A 283 24.75 64.86 29.08
C SER A 283 25.82 64.01 29.80
N PHE A 284 26.58 63.19 29.05
CA PHE A 284 28.07 63.18 28.88
C PHE A 284 28.42 62.01 27.91
N ARG A 285 29.22 62.16 26.83
CA ARG A 285 30.70 62.20 26.73
C ARG A 285 31.39 61.01 27.44
N SER A 286 32.36 60.28 26.87
CA SER A 286 33.20 60.40 25.64
C SER A 286 33.85 59.03 25.34
N GLY A 287 34.53 58.73 24.22
CA GLY A 287 34.89 59.48 23.00
C GLY A 287 36.17 58.90 22.36
N GLY A 288 36.47 59.23 21.09
CA GLY A 288 37.66 58.77 20.35
C GLY A 288 37.55 57.35 19.76
N GLU A 289 38.29 56.98 18.71
CA GLU A 289 39.13 57.81 17.82
C GLU A 289 39.30 57.14 16.42
N VAL A 290 40.07 57.81 15.55
CA VAL A 290 40.39 57.54 14.13
C VAL A 290 41.19 56.21 13.88
N ASP A 291 41.50 55.73 12.66
CA ASP A 291 41.75 56.39 11.36
C ASP A 291 41.64 55.48 10.09
N GLU A 292 41.71 56.10 8.90
CA GLU A 292 42.28 55.70 7.56
C GLU A 292 42.29 54.22 7.01
N ALA A 293 42.39 53.94 5.70
CA ALA A 293 42.12 54.69 4.44
C ALA A 293 42.24 53.78 3.18
N GLY A 294 41.61 54.20 2.06
CA GLY A 294 41.93 53.75 0.68
C GLY A 294 41.38 52.38 0.23
N ALA A 295 41.30 52.06 -1.07
CA ALA A 295 41.56 52.86 -2.28
C ALA A 295 40.93 52.18 -3.54
N TRP A 296 40.43 53.00 -4.48
CA TRP A 296 40.21 52.87 -5.96
C TRP A 296 40.25 51.48 -6.67
N MET A 297 39.53 51.21 -7.77
CA MET A 297 39.16 52.09 -8.90
C MET A 297 37.94 51.54 -9.71
N GLU A 298 37.31 52.38 -10.52
CA GLU A 298 36.16 52.06 -11.39
C GLU A 298 36.54 51.57 -12.81
N LEU A 299 35.54 51.07 -13.55
CA LEU A 299 35.22 51.31 -14.99
C LEU A 299 34.27 50.18 -15.46
N SER A 300 33.15 50.32 -16.17
CA SER A 300 32.15 51.37 -16.41
C SER A 300 31.30 50.91 -17.63
N ASN A 301 30.00 50.71 -17.45
CA ASN A 301 28.91 50.96 -18.42
C ASN A 301 28.92 50.17 -19.77
N THR A 302 27.81 50.04 -20.53
CA THR A 302 26.58 50.87 -20.64
C THR A 302 25.28 50.07 -20.78
N GLU A 303 24.25 50.48 -20.01
CA GLU A 303 22.87 50.79 -20.47
C GLU A 303 21.93 49.65 -20.99
N SER A 304 20.59 49.71 -20.84
CA SER A 304 19.68 50.76 -20.32
C SER A 304 18.35 50.21 -19.74
N LYS A 305 17.87 50.83 -18.64
CA LYS A 305 16.46 51.12 -18.26
C LYS A 305 15.51 49.93 -17.92
N GLU A 306 15.02 49.81 -16.68
CA GLU A 306 13.92 50.54 -15.97
C GLU A 306 12.52 49.97 -16.32
N GLU A 307 11.59 49.70 -15.39
CA GLU A 307 11.57 49.93 -13.92
C GLU A 307 10.56 48.97 -13.22
N GLU A 308 10.84 48.54 -11.99
CA GLU A 308 9.89 47.80 -11.13
C GLU A 308 10.20 48.01 -9.62
N GLU A 309 9.23 48.51 -8.85
CA GLU A 309 9.27 48.74 -7.38
C GLU A 309 8.62 47.54 -6.63
N GLU A 310 8.89 47.21 -5.36
CA GLU A 310 9.95 47.51 -4.39
C GLU A 310 9.82 46.40 -3.29
N GLY A 311 10.90 45.97 -2.59
CA GLY A 311 10.71 45.05 -1.44
C GLY A 311 11.94 44.31 -0.91
N GLN A 312 12.74 44.96 -0.05
CA GLN A 312 13.88 44.36 0.67
C GLN A 312 13.44 43.22 1.62
N ARG A 313 14.29 42.30 2.12
CA ARG A 313 15.72 42.39 2.44
C ARG A 313 16.38 40.99 2.63
N ARG A 314 17.67 40.84 2.30
CA ARG A 314 18.57 39.73 2.78
C ARG A 314 19.08 40.08 4.21
N GLY A 315 19.64 39.20 5.04
CA GLY A 315 19.89 37.76 4.99
C GLY A 315 20.81 37.36 6.16
N GLY A 316 21.38 36.13 6.12
CA GLY A 316 22.71 35.83 6.68
C GLY A 316 22.78 35.23 8.09
N TYR A 317 23.39 34.04 8.20
CA TYR A 317 23.80 33.40 9.46
C TYR A 317 25.33 33.35 9.54
N GLU A 318 25.90 33.54 10.73
CA GLU A 318 27.30 33.21 11.02
C GLU A 318 27.44 32.57 12.41
N GLN A 319 28.46 31.74 12.61
CA GLN A 319 28.64 30.90 13.81
C GLN A 319 29.62 31.51 14.81
N VAL A 320 29.40 31.24 16.11
CA VAL A 320 30.46 31.30 17.12
C VAL A 320 30.42 30.03 17.99
N ASN A 321 31.56 29.34 18.09
CA ASN A 321 31.74 28.14 18.90
C ASN A 321 32.23 28.46 20.32
N THR A 322 31.81 27.68 21.31
CA THR A 322 32.59 27.45 22.56
C THR A 322 32.31 26.03 23.11
N HIS A 323 33.35 25.36 23.62
CA HIS A 323 33.28 24.06 24.30
C HIS A 323 33.31 24.23 25.83
N PHE A 324 32.98 23.18 26.61
CA PHE A 324 33.90 22.60 27.62
C PHE A 324 33.39 21.26 28.24
N HIS A 325 34.30 20.51 28.87
CA HIS A 325 34.11 19.15 29.41
C HIS A 325 33.46 19.07 30.82
N LEU A 326 33.05 17.86 31.22
CA LEU A 326 33.01 17.42 32.63
C LEU A 326 33.42 15.94 32.80
N ARG A 327 33.89 15.56 34.01
CA ARG A 327 34.47 14.24 34.37
C ARG A 327 33.59 13.42 35.33
N ARG A 328 33.90 12.13 35.49
CA ARG A 328 33.26 11.15 36.42
C ARG A 328 33.56 11.38 37.91
N SER A 329 32.65 10.90 38.77
CA SER A 329 32.81 10.63 40.22
C SER A 329 32.40 9.17 40.56
N LYS A 330 32.27 8.79 41.85
CA LYS A 330 31.99 7.41 42.34
C LYS A 330 31.39 7.43 43.78
N ALA A 331 30.72 6.34 44.17
CA ALA A 331 30.53 5.81 45.55
C ALA A 331 29.58 6.59 46.51
N ASP A 332 29.11 6.10 47.67
CA ASP A 332 28.68 4.78 48.24
C ASP A 332 28.15 5.07 49.68
N SER A 333 27.31 4.30 50.42
CA SER A 333 26.32 3.22 50.20
C SER A 333 25.50 3.00 51.53
N SER A 334 24.77 1.88 51.71
CA SER A 334 24.02 1.44 52.95
C SER A 334 22.71 2.19 53.30
N VAL A 335 21.74 1.72 54.12
CA VAL A 335 21.63 0.63 55.13
C VAL A 335 20.27 -0.12 55.00
N ALA A 336 20.07 -1.28 55.65
CA ALA A 336 18.81 -2.07 55.73
C ALA A 336 18.27 -2.17 57.20
N LEU A 337 17.28 -2.97 57.64
CA LEU A 337 16.49 -4.10 57.11
C LEU A 337 15.19 -4.25 57.97
N GLY A 338 14.14 -4.93 57.49
CA GLY A 338 12.94 -5.32 58.28
C GLY A 338 12.18 -6.49 57.62
N ALA A 339 11.50 -7.36 58.39
CA ALA A 339 11.20 -8.74 57.95
C ALA A 339 9.73 -9.20 58.06
N CYS A 340 9.36 -10.12 57.14
CA CYS A 340 8.51 -11.34 57.26
C CYS A 340 7.36 -11.41 58.30
N PRO A 341 6.20 -12.02 57.94
CA PRO A 341 6.18 -13.42 57.46
C PRO A 341 5.25 -13.75 56.28
N SER A 342 5.41 -14.98 55.77
CA SER A 342 4.70 -15.59 54.64
C SER A 342 3.58 -16.53 55.08
N PHE A 343 2.64 -16.87 54.18
CA PHE A 343 2.13 -18.25 54.05
C PHE A 343 1.62 -18.55 52.61
N ARG A 344 1.09 -19.75 52.37
CA ARG A 344 1.02 -20.40 51.04
C ARG A 344 -0.40 -20.50 50.45
N VAL A 345 -0.48 -20.46 49.13
CA VAL A 345 -1.62 -20.98 48.34
C VAL A 345 -1.49 -22.50 48.20
N ARG A 346 -2.62 -23.23 48.20
CA ARG A 346 -2.73 -24.61 47.68
C ARG A 346 -3.34 -24.60 46.28
N GLN A 347 -2.85 -25.46 45.41
CA GLN A 347 -3.41 -25.68 44.08
C GLN A 347 -4.53 -26.73 44.12
N GLN A 348 -5.36 -26.78 43.08
CA GLN A 348 -6.44 -27.77 42.95
C GLN A 348 -5.90 -29.20 42.82
N SER A 349 -6.57 -30.13 43.50
CA SER A 349 -6.74 -31.51 43.06
C SER A 349 -8.24 -31.86 43.17
N ASP A 350 -8.61 -33.09 42.80
CA ASP A 350 -9.90 -33.72 43.11
C ASP A 350 -11.10 -33.30 42.23
N ILE A 351 -10.98 -33.51 40.91
CA ILE A 351 -12.13 -33.89 40.07
C ILE A 351 -12.02 -35.39 39.78
N ALA A 352 -12.67 -36.25 40.58
CA ALA A 352 -13.03 -37.65 40.25
C ALA A 352 -13.73 -38.38 41.44
N ALA A 353 -14.95 -37.97 41.85
CA ALA A 353 -15.67 -38.67 42.93
C ALA A 353 -17.22 -38.58 42.90
N ALA A 354 -17.85 -38.43 41.72
CA ALA A 354 -19.31 -38.26 41.65
C ALA A 354 -19.99 -38.75 40.33
N GLN A 355 -19.51 -39.84 39.72
CA GLN A 355 -20.22 -40.52 38.61
C GLN A 355 -20.21 -42.03 38.80
N ALA A 356 -21.28 -42.58 39.42
CA ALA A 356 -21.45 -44.03 39.61
C ALA A 356 -22.91 -44.44 39.95
N ALA A 357 -23.91 -43.98 39.19
CA ALA A 357 -25.28 -44.53 39.28
C ALA A 357 -26.12 -44.23 38.02
N ALA A 358 -26.56 -45.28 37.31
CA ALA A 358 -27.37 -45.27 36.08
C ALA A 358 -26.75 -44.51 34.89
N GLY A 359 -27.12 -44.88 33.65
CA GLY A 359 -26.50 -44.33 32.44
C GLY A 359 -27.43 -44.30 31.23
N GLU A 360 -27.07 -43.39 30.31
CA GLU A 360 -27.61 -43.18 28.94
C GLU A 360 -29.11 -42.79 28.80
N PRO A 361 -29.49 -42.08 27.71
CA PRO A 361 -28.72 -41.06 26.96
C PRO A 361 -29.54 -39.79 26.59
N THR A 362 -28.91 -38.91 25.79
CA THR A 362 -29.48 -37.83 24.92
C THR A 362 -29.64 -36.38 25.43
N THR A 363 -29.26 -35.46 24.52
CA THR A 363 -29.60 -34.02 24.39
C THR A 363 -29.50 -33.10 25.62
N SER A 364 -28.38 -32.37 25.72
CA SER A 364 -28.21 -31.24 26.64
C SER A 364 -28.47 -29.88 25.96
N TYR A 365 -29.53 -29.19 26.36
CA TYR A 365 -29.57 -27.71 26.32
C TYR A 365 -28.58 -27.15 27.35
N SER A 366 -27.95 -26.01 27.07
CA SER A 366 -27.17 -25.26 28.08
C SER A 366 -28.10 -24.40 28.95
N PRO A 367 -28.09 -24.54 30.29
CA PRO A 367 -29.00 -23.79 31.18
C PRO A 367 -28.48 -22.39 31.50
N GLY A 368 -29.38 -21.40 31.54
CA GLY A 368 -29.08 -20.05 32.01
C GLY A 368 -29.08 -19.95 33.55
N LEU A 369 -28.07 -19.31 34.13
CA LEU A 369 -28.03 -19.00 35.56
C LEU A 369 -28.79 -17.71 35.85
N CYS A 370 -29.78 -17.77 36.74
CA CYS A 370 -30.59 -16.62 37.14
C CYS A 370 -30.15 -16.07 38.51
N ILE A 371 -29.89 -14.76 38.60
CA ILE A 371 -29.63 -14.06 39.87
C ILE A 371 -30.77 -13.07 40.11
N ARG A 372 -31.35 -13.11 41.30
CA ARG A 372 -32.60 -12.42 41.65
C ARG A 372 -32.30 -11.24 42.58
N VAL A 373 -32.55 -10.02 42.11
CA VAL A 373 -32.48 -8.79 42.93
C VAL A 373 -33.88 -8.37 43.38
N THR A 374 -33.97 -7.78 44.57
CA THR A 374 -35.24 -7.56 45.30
C THR A 374 -35.90 -6.21 44.98
N GLY A 375 -37.19 -6.25 44.67
CA GLY A 375 -38.15 -5.23 45.11
C GLY A 375 -38.22 -3.91 44.34
N THR A 376 -39.00 -3.86 43.26
CA THR A 376 -40.25 -3.06 43.17
C THR A 376 -40.89 -3.32 41.80
N THR A 377 -42.21 -3.53 41.76
CA THR A 377 -42.93 -3.94 40.54
C THR A 377 -43.50 -2.75 39.79
N TYR A 378 -43.22 -2.64 38.49
CA TYR A 378 -44.03 -1.86 37.54
C TYR A 378 -44.46 -2.76 36.39
N SER A 379 -45.77 -2.90 36.20
CA SER A 379 -46.38 -3.73 35.15
C SER A 379 -46.96 -2.85 34.04
N LEU A 380 -46.52 -3.07 32.81
CA LEU A 380 -47.22 -2.60 31.61
C LEU A 380 -47.48 -3.81 30.72
N SER A 381 -48.76 -4.01 30.37
CA SER A 381 -49.24 -5.17 29.63
C SER A 381 -49.08 -4.96 28.12
N PHE A 382 -48.37 -5.86 27.45
CA PHE A 382 -48.34 -5.90 25.98
C PHE A 382 -49.68 -6.42 25.45
N GLY A 383 -50.47 -5.54 24.84
CA GLY A 383 -51.59 -5.95 24.00
C GLY A 383 -51.07 -6.56 22.69
N HIS A 384 -51.60 -7.72 22.30
CA HIS A 384 -51.33 -8.29 20.98
C HIS A 384 -51.98 -7.43 19.89
N MET A 385 -51.19 -7.01 18.89
CA MET A 385 -51.69 -6.62 17.58
C MET A 385 -51.01 -7.50 16.52
N SER A 386 -51.83 -8.02 15.61
CA SER A 386 -51.42 -8.91 14.53
C SER A 386 -50.56 -8.18 13.48
N HIS A 387 -49.75 -8.95 12.75
CA HIS A 387 -48.98 -8.45 11.62
C HIS A 387 -49.90 -7.81 10.57
N HIS A 388 -49.59 -6.56 10.19
CA HIS A 388 -49.89 -6.05 8.87
C HIS A 388 -48.60 -6.03 8.06
N GLU A 389 -48.66 -6.59 6.85
CA GLU A 389 -47.57 -6.53 5.89
C GLU A 389 -47.28 -5.07 5.52
N ARG A 390 -46.01 -4.66 5.56
CA ARG A 390 -45.58 -3.37 5.02
C ARG A 390 -45.17 -3.54 3.56
N SER A 391 -45.69 -2.67 2.70
CA SER A 391 -45.25 -2.57 1.31
C SER A 391 -43.72 -2.40 1.21
N PRO A 392 -43.04 -3.00 0.21
CA PRO A 392 -41.56 -2.93 0.08
C PRO A 392 -40.98 -1.52 -0.10
N ALA A 393 -41.80 -0.54 -0.46
CA ALA A 393 -41.39 0.76 -1.00
C ALA A 393 -40.76 1.76 0.00
N ASN A 394 -40.10 1.29 1.06
CA ASN A 394 -39.46 2.16 2.06
C ASN A 394 -38.26 1.53 2.81
N GLN A 395 -37.53 0.62 2.17
CA GLN A 395 -36.12 0.41 2.52
C GLN A 395 -35.26 1.46 1.80
N GLY A 396 -34.18 1.92 2.44
CA GLY A 396 -33.26 2.90 1.83
C GLY A 396 -32.59 2.33 0.59
N LEU A 397 -32.27 3.19 -0.38
CA LEU A 397 -31.54 2.76 -1.58
C LEU A 397 -30.17 2.17 -1.18
N PRO A 398 -29.71 1.09 -1.85
CA PRO A 398 -28.38 0.52 -1.62
C PRO A 398 -27.28 1.53 -1.92
N PHE A 399 -26.18 1.43 -1.18
CA PHE A 399 -24.93 2.14 -1.43
C PHE A 399 -23.73 1.37 -0.83
N GLY A 400 -22.52 1.74 -1.24
CA GLY A 400 -21.28 1.10 -0.80
C GLY A 400 -21.03 -0.24 -1.50
N VAL A 401 -20.19 -1.08 -0.89
CA VAL A 401 -19.82 -2.41 -1.41
C VAL A 401 -20.82 -3.47 -0.92
N THR A 402 -21.31 -4.32 -1.83
CA THR A 402 -22.20 -5.45 -1.53
C THR A 402 -21.84 -6.67 -2.38
N SER A 403 -22.05 -7.88 -1.87
CA SER A 403 -22.03 -9.13 -2.65
C SER A 403 -23.43 -9.71 -2.89
N ASP A 404 -24.49 -8.99 -2.48
CA ASP A 404 -25.88 -9.40 -2.66
C ASP A 404 -26.45 -8.83 -3.99
N PRO A 405 -26.72 -9.66 -5.00
CA PRO A 405 -27.26 -9.21 -6.29
C PRO A 405 -28.71 -8.72 -6.19
N SER A 406 -29.49 -9.18 -5.21
CA SER A 406 -30.90 -8.79 -5.06
C SER A 406 -31.07 -7.31 -4.69
N MET A 407 -30.01 -6.68 -4.17
CA MET A 407 -29.97 -5.24 -3.93
C MET A 407 -29.93 -4.43 -5.24
N VAL A 408 -29.51 -5.01 -6.37
CA VAL A 408 -29.34 -4.28 -7.65
C VAL A 408 -30.13 -4.87 -8.82
N ASP A 409 -30.64 -6.10 -8.72
CA ASP A 409 -31.50 -6.71 -9.75
C ASP A 409 -32.78 -5.88 -9.99
N GLY A 410 -33.17 -5.77 -11.26
CA GLY A 410 -34.28 -4.95 -11.76
C GLY A 410 -34.12 -3.43 -11.59
N GLN A 411 -33.18 -2.95 -10.76
CA GLN A 411 -32.99 -1.53 -10.45
C GLN A 411 -32.59 -0.71 -11.69
N THR A 412 -32.68 0.62 -11.57
CA THR A 412 -32.28 1.54 -12.64
C THR A 412 -31.27 2.58 -12.16
N TYR A 413 -30.09 2.58 -12.77
CA TYR A 413 -28.99 3.51 -12.53
C TYR A 413 -28.87 4.53 -13.67
N ASP A 414 -28.15 5.63 -13.45
CA ASP A 414 -27.80 6.55 -14.54
C ASP A 414 -26.65 5.97 -15.36
N TYR A 415 -25.64 5.45 -14.67
CA TYR A 415 -24.47 4.82 -15.26
C TYR A 415 -24.23 3.43 -14.66
N VAL A 416 -23.90 2.47 -15.51
CA VAL A 416 -23.43 1.13 -15.12
C VAL A 416 -22.00 0.97 -15.61
N VAL A 417 -21.07 0.81 -14.67
CA VAL A 417 -19.65 0.59 -14.93
C VAL A 417 -19.35 -0.89 -14.76
N VAL A 418 -18.83 -1.53 -15.81
CA VAL A 418 -18.45 -2.94 -15.79
C VAL A 418 -16.96 -3.05 -15.52
N GLY A 419 -16.58 -3.71 -14.44
CA GLY A 419 -15.22 -3.77 -13.91
C GLY A 419 -14.98 -2.72 -12.82
N GLY A 420 -14.69 -3.17 -11.61
CA GLY A 420 -14.19 -2.38 -10.48
C GLY A 420 -12.67 -2.20 -10.52
N GLY A 421 -12.09 -2.08 -11.73
CA GLY A 421 -10.65 -1.97 -11.95
C GLY A 421 -10.07 -0.56 -11.79
N THR A 422 -8.84 -0.37 -12.28
CA THR A 422 -8.10 0.90 -12.27
C THR A 422 -8.93 2.05 -12.86
N ALA A 423 -9.44 1.87 -14.08
CA ALA A 423 -10.28 2.86 -14.74
C ALA A 423 -11.72 2.90 -14.19
N GLY A 424 -12.30 1.74 -13.88
CA GLY A 424 -13.71 1.62 -13.51
C GLY A 424 -14.04 2.35 -12.20
N LEU A 425 -13.27 2.14 -11.13
CA LEU A 425 -13.48 2.86 -9.87
C LEU A 425 -13.14 4.35 -10.00
N THR A 426 -12.22 4.72 -10.90
CA THR A 426 -11.90 6.13 -11.21
C THR A 426 -13.10 6.84 -11.84
N VAL A 427 -13.69 6.27 -12.90
CA VAL A 427 -14.88 6.84 -13.56
C VAL A 427 -16.10 6.80 -12.63
N ALA A 428 -16.36 5.68 -11.95
CA ALA A 428 -17.48 5.56 -11.02
C ALA A 428 -17.39 6.56 -9.85
N SER A 429 -16.18 6.78 -9.33
CA SER A 429 -15.93 7.80 -8.31
C SER A 429 -16.20 9.20 -8.86
N ARG A 430 -15.65 9.56 -10.03
CA ARG A 430 -15.92 10.88 -10.61
C ARG A 430 -17.39 11.10 -10.99
N LEU A 431 -18.10 10.09 -11.49
CA LEU A 431 -19.53 10.21 -11.82
C LEU A 431 -20.43 10.30 -10.58
N SER A 432 -20.03 9.67 -9.46
CA SER A 432 -20.78 9.74 -8.19
C SER A 432 -20.56 11.04 -7.41
N GLU A 433 -19.69 11.95 -7.85
CA GLU A 433 -19.57 13.31 -7.30
C GLU A 433 -20.86 14.14 -7.48
N ASP A 434 -21.63 13.86 -8.53
CA ASP A 434 -22.98 14.39 -8.69
C ASP A 434 -23.98 13.48 -7.95
N ALA A 435 -24.40 13.92 -6.76
CA ALA A 435 -25.35 13.20 -5.91
C ALA A 435 -26.73 12.94 -6.57
N SER A 436 -27.06 13.62 -7.68
CA SER A 436 -28.28 13.34 -8.46
C SER A 436 -28.14 12.17 -9.45
N LYS A 437 -26.94 11.60 -9.61
CA LYS A 437 -26.68 10.44 -10.49
C LYS A 437 -26.47 9.18 -9.67
N ARG A 438 -27.26 8.13 -9.94
CA ARG A 438 -27.03 6.78 -9.39
C ARG A 438 -25.98 6.06 -10.24
N VAL A 439 -24.94 5.54 -9.59
CA VAL A 439 -23.85 4.78 -10.24
C VAL A 439 -23.82 3.36 -9.69
N LEU A 440 -23.76 2.36 -10.57
CA LEU A 440 -23.43 0.98 -10.22
C LEU A 440 -22.06 0.62 -10.80
N VAL A 441 -21.24 -0.06 -10.00
CA VAL A 441 -20.08 -0.84 -10.47
C VAL A 441 -20.41 -2.33 -10.31
N ILE A 442 -20.07 -3.15 -11.31
CA ILE A 442 -20.13 -4.61 -11.25
C ILE A 442 -18.70 -5.15 -11.36
N GLU A 443 -18.21 -5.84 -10.33
CA GLU A 443 -16.86 -6.41 -10.25
C GLU A 443 -16.90 -7.92 -10.00
N ALA A 444 -16.14 -8.67 -10.80
CA ALA A 444 -16.11 -10.14 -10.76
C ALA A 444 -15.29 -10.70 -9.59
N GLY A 445 -14.33 -9.93 -9.08
CA GLY A 445 -13.56 -10.23 -7.87
C GLY A 445 -14.24 -9.81 -6.57
N GLY A 446 -13.60 -10.19 -5.46
CA GLY A 446 -14.01 -9.78 -4.11
C GLY A 446 -13.43 -8.43 -3.67
N ASP A 447 -13.81 -7.99 -2.46
CA ASP A 447 -13.14 -6.88 -1.77
C ASP A 447 -11.98 -7.40 -0.92
N ASN A 448 -10.79 -7.48 -1.52
CA ASN A 448 -9.58 -7.95 -0.85
C ASN A 448 -8.69 -6.80 -0.33
N ARG A 449 -9.23 -5.59 -0.13
CA ARG A 449 -8.47 -4.43 0.39
C ARG A 449 -7.79 -4.67 1.75
N THR A 450 -8.23 -5.68 2.51
CA THR A 450 -7.65 -6.08 3.80
C THR A 450 -6.81 -7.36 3.74
N ASN A 451 -6.48 -7.87 2.54
CA ASN A 451 -5.55 -8.99 2.39
C ASN A 451 -4.10 -8.48 2.26
N PRO A 452 -3.11 -8.92 3.07
CA PRO A 452 -1.70 -8.55 2.89
C PRO A 452 -1.17 -8.76 1.47
N ASP A 453 -1.49 -9.87 0.80
CA ASP A 453 -1.04 -10.17 -0.57
C ASP A 453 -1.49 -9.11 -1.60
N ILE A 454 -2.50 -8.30 -1.25
CA ILE A 454 -2.99 -7.17 -2.04
C ILE A 454 -2.43 -5.85 -1.49
N TYR A 455 -2.56 -5.60 -0.19
CA TYR A 455 -2.33 -4.27 0.35
C TYR A 455 -0.84 -3.93 0.53
N ASP A 456 0.02 -4.94 0.67
CA ASP A 456 1.46 -4.77 0.79
C ASP A 456 2.12 -5.02 -0.57
N VAL A 457 2.61 -3.94 -1.16
CA VAL A 457 3.29 -3.94 -2.45
C VAL A 457 4.59 -4.76 -2.44
N LEU A 458 5.19 -5.00 -1.26
CA LEU A 458 6.35 -5.90 -1.13
C LEU A 458 5.99 -7.38 -1.30
N GLN A 459 4.70 -7.73 -1.35
CA GLN A 459 4.17 -9.08 -1.59
C GLN A 459 3.55 -9.22 -2.99
N PHE A 460 3.87 -8.34 -3.96
CA PHE A 460 3.09 -8.23 -5.21
C PHE A 460 2.99 -9.52 -6.06
N THR A 461 3.94 -10.45 -5.96
CA THR A 461 3.88 -11.75 -6.65
C THR A 461 2.97 -12.77 -5.95
N VAL A 462 2.71 -12.64 -4.64
CA VAL A 462 1.98 -13.62 -3.82
C VAL A 462 0.51 -13.76 -4.23
N ALA A 463 -0.08 -12.73 -4.83
CA ALA A 463 -1.46 -12.75 -5.33
C ALA A 463 -1.62 -13.40 -6.72
N LEU A 464 -0.52 -13.65 -7.45
CA LEU A 464 -0.53 -14.20 -8.80
C LEU A 464 -0.88 -15.70 -8.79
N ASP A 465 -1.51 -16.19 -9.87
CA ASP A 465 -2.05 -17.55 -10.03
C ASP A 465 -3.08 -18.01 -8.95
N GLY A 466 -3.31 -17.17 -7.93
CA GLY A 466 -4.30 -17.37 -6.88
C GLY A 466 -5.71 -16.86 -7.25
N PRO A 467 -6.66 -16.92 -6.30
CA PRO A 467 -8.07 -16.57 -6.55
C PRO A 467 -8.32 -15.07 -6.82
N MET A 468 -7.29 -14.23 -6.70
CA MET A 468 -7.33 -12.80 -6.96
C MET A 468 -6.65 -12.41 -8.28
N ASP A 469 -6.20 -13.40 -9.06
CA ASP A 469 -5.68 -13.26 -10.42
C ASP A 469 -6.68 -13.89 -11.41
N TRP A 470 -6.75 -13.32 -12.60
CA TRP A 470 -7.44 -13.94 -13.74
C TRP A 470 -6.60 -15.02 -14.40
N ALA A 471 -5.27 -14.91 -14.36
CA ALA A 471 -4.29 -15.84 -14.92
C ALA A 471 -4.71 -16.36 -16.32
N TRP A 472 -4.87 -15.44 -17.28
CA TRP A 472 -5.34 -15.79 -18.64
C TRP A 472 -4.22 -16.53 -19.40
N ILE A 473 -4.54 -17.69 -19.98
CA ILE A 473 -3.57 -18.46 -20.78
C ILE A 473 -3.57 -17.92 -22.21
N ALA A 474 -2.38 -17.60 -22.72
CA ALA A 474 -2.12 -17.12 -24.07
C ALA A 474 -1.35 -18.17 -24.91
N ASP A 475 -0.94 -17.78 -26.12
CA ASP A 475 -0.01 -18.57 -26.94
C ASP A 475 1.33 -18.83 -26.22
N HIS A 476 2.02 -19.89 -26.62
CA HIS A 476 3.22 -20.42 -25.96
C HIS A 476 3.02 -20.79 -24.47
N ASP A 477 1.77 -21.13 -24.10
CA ASP A 477 1.30 -21.46 -22.75
C ASP A 477 1.63 -20.38 -21.68
N LYS A 478 1.78 -19.12 -22.11
CA LYS A 478 2.14 -18.01 -21.21
C LYS A 478 0.93 -17.50 -20.44
N ILE A 479 1.13 -17.19 -19.16
CA ILE A 479 0.11 -16.56 -18.33
C ILE A 479 0.19 -15.05 -18.50
N VAL A 480 -0.95 -14.42 -18.78
CA VAL A 480 -1.18 -12.97 -18.69
C VAL A 480 -1.91 -12.73 -17.37
N HIS A 481 -1.22 -12.12 -16.41
CA HIS A 481 -1.79 -11.83 -15.10
C HIS A 481 -2.72 -10.61 -15.14
N GLY A 482 -3.70 -10.56 -14.24
CA GLY A 482 -4.59 -9.42 -14.06
C GLY A 482 -5.48 -9.55 -12.83
N GLY A 483 -5.65 -8.48 -12.06
CA GLY A 483 -6.35 -8.57 -10.78
C GLY A 483 -7.85 -8.86 -10.92
N LYS A 484 -8.32 -9.97 -10.34
CA LYS A 484 -9.74 -10.33 -10.10
C LYS A 484 -10.14 -9.94 -8.68
N THR A 485 -10.13 -8.63 -8.41
CA THR A 485 -10.44 -8.03 -7.09
C THR A 485 -10.80 -6.55 -7.27
N LEU A 486 -11.44 -5.91 -6.29
CA LEU A 486 -11.58 -4.45 -6.30
C LEU A 486 -10.21 -3.77 -6.48
N GLY A 487 -10.16 -2.84 -7.43
CA GLY A 487 -8.96 -2.17 -7.91
C GLY A 487 -8.35 -2.81 -9.16
N GLY A 488 -8.77 -4.02 -9.53
CA GLY A 488 -8.25 -4.78 -10.67
C GLY A 488 -6.73 -4.95 -10.59
N SER A 489 -6.04 -4.85 -11.73
CA SER A 489 -4.57 -4.94 -11.77
C SER A 489 -3.83 -3.86 -10.94
N SER A 490 -4.46 -2.73 -10.59
CA SER A 490 -3.83 -1.76 -9.66
C SER A 490 -3.72 -2.28 -8.22
N SER A 491 -4.42 -3.36 -7.88
CA SER A 491 -4.32 -4.06 -6.59
C SER A 491 -3.27 -5.17 -6.56
N VAL A 492 -2.66 -5.55 -7.69
CA VAL A 492 -1.65 -6.65 -7.77
C VAL A 492 -0.33 -6.31 -8.49
N ASN A 493 -0.26 -5.20 -9.24
CA ASN A 493 0.96 -4.84 -10.01
C ASN A 493 2.20 -4.52 -9.14
N GLY A 494 3.37 -4.34 -9.76
CA GLY A 494 4.59 -3.85 -9.08
C GLY A 494 4.57 -2.35 -8.68
N ALA A 495 3.43 -1.67 -8.79
CA ALA A 495 3.17 -0.27 -8.43
C ALA A 495 4.10 0.82 -9.01
N SER A 496 5.03 0.54 -9.92
CA SER A 496 5.83 1.57 -10.61
C SER A 496 4.98 2.71 -11.19
N TRP A 497 5.49 3.94 -11.11
CA TRP A 497 4.77 5.14 -11.54
C TRP A 497 5.60 5.99 -12.52
N THR A 498 5.45 5.64 -13.81
CA THR A 498 6.10 6.28 -14.96
C THR A 498 5.08 6.71 -16.03
N ARG A 499 5.53 7.46 -17.04
CA ARG A 499 4.73 7.99 -18.17
C ARG A 499 5.54 7.92 -19.47
N GLY A 500 4.85 7.74 -20.60
CA GLY A 500 5.47 7.58 -21.92
C GLY A 500 6.09 8.87 -22.48
N THR A 501 6.57 8.82 -23.73
CA THR A 501 7.09 10.01 -24.41
C THR A 501 5.96 10.94 -24.85
N LYS A 502 6.25 12.25 -24.98
CA LYS A 502 5.28 13.21 -25.53
C LYS A 502 4.79 12.76 -26.93
N ALA A 503 5.72 12.35 -27.80
CA ALA A 503 5.42 11.92 -29.16
C ALA A 503 4.42 10.75 -29.22
N GLN A 504 4.48 9.81 -28.28
CA GLN A 504 3.54 8.67 -28.20
C GLN A 504 2.11 9.12 -27.93
N TYR A 505 1.89 10.05 -26.99
CA TYR A 505 0.55 10.59 -26.74
C TYR A 505 0.10 11.50 -27.88
N ASP A 506 0.96 12.40 -28.38
CA ASP A 506 0.65 13.26 -29.53
C ASP A 506 0.24 12.45 -30.77
N THR A 507 0.86 11.27 -30.97
CA THR A 507 0.51 10.33 -32.05
C THR A 507 -0.93 9.82 -31.96
N TRP A 508 -1.52 9.66 -30.76
CA TRP A 508 -2.90 9.19 -30.62
C TRP A 508 -3.90 10.13 -31.32
N SER A 509 -3.68 11.45 -31.26
CA SER A 509 -4.51 12.43 -31.99
C SER A 509 -4.38 12.33 -33.51
N THR A 510 -3.30 11.75 -34.05
CA THR A 510 -3.14 11.54 -35.50
C THR A 510 -3.93 10.32 -36.01
N LEU A 511 -4.24 9.38 -35.12
CA LEU A 511 -5.02 8.17 -35.43
C LEU A 511 -6.54 8.42 -35.33
N LEU A 512 -6.96 9.48 -34.65
CA LEU A 512 -8.34 10.00 -34.62
C LEU A 512 -8.70 10.78 -35.90
N ASP A 513 -9.96 11.18 -36.03
CA ASP A 513 -10.39 12.06 -37.12
C ASP A 513 -9.86 13.49 -36.87
N PRO A 514 -9.42 14.25 -37.90
CA PRO A 514 -8.94 15.62 -37.71
C PRO A 514 -9.95 16.57 -37.04
N SER A 515 -11.25 16.32 -37.15
CA SER A 515 -12.29 17.06 -36.43
C SER A 515 -12.33 16.74 -34.93
N GLU A 516 -11.80 15.60 -34.50
CA GLU A 516 -11.70 15.16 -33.09
C GLU A 516 -10.44 15.66 -32.38
N ALA A 517 -9.47 16.26 -33.09
CA ALA A 517 -8.24 16.78 -32.48
C ALA A 517 -8.50 17.77 -31.32
N HIS A 518 -9.62 18.50 -31.35
CA HIS A 518 -10.06 19.41 -30.26
C HIS A 518 -10.29 18.70 -28.91
N LEU A 519 -10.42 17.37 -28.89
CA LEU A 519 -10.58 16.58 -27.68
C LEU A 519 -9.26 16.46 -26.90
N GLY A 520 -8.11 16.73 -27.52
CA GLY A 520 -6.79 16.79 -26.87
C GLY A 520 -6.30 15.43 -26.36
N TRP A 521 -6.22 14.45 -27.26
CA TRP A 521 -5.56 13.16 -27.02
C TRP A 521 -4.09 13.26 -27.42
N ASP A 522 -3.42 14.19 -26.76
CA ASP A 522 -2.04 14.60 -26.95
C ASP A 522 -1.35 14.61 -25.58
N TRP A 523 -0.05 14.88 -25.52
CA TRP A 523 0.67 14.95 -24.25
C TRP A 523 0.07 15.98 -23.30
N ASP A 524 -0.22 17.20 -23.74
CA ASP A 524 -0.60 18.29 -22.83
C ASP A 524 -2.00 18.07 -22.23
N GLY A 525 -2.92 17.52 -23.03
CA GLY A 525 -4.23 17.03 -22.61
C GLY A 525 -4.14 15.82 -21.68
N MET A 526 -3.29 14.83 -21.97
CA MET A 526 -3.13 13.64 -21.13
C MET A 526 -2.41 13.94 -19.81
N PHE A 527 -1.30 14.68 -19.85
CA PHE A 527 -0.49 15.10 -18.70
C PHE A 527 -1.31 15.89 -17.68
N LYS A 528 -2.24 16.75 -18.13
CA LYS A 528 -3.24 17.40 -17.26
C LYS A 528 -4.03 16.38 -16.44
N TYR A 529 -4.53 15.31 -17.07
CA TYR A 529 -5.35 14.29 -16.40
C TYR A 529 -4.55 13.27 -15.59
N MET A 530 -3.35 12.89 -16.05
CA MET A 530 -2.41 12.08 -15.26
C MET A 530 -2.00 12.78 -13.96
N LYS A 531 -1.88 14.13 -13.95
CA LYS A 531 -1.69 14.92 -12.73
C LYS A 531 -2.98 15.12 -11.91
N LYS A 532 -4.16 15.19 -12.54
CA LYS A 532 -5.47 15.25 -11.82
C LYS A 532 -5.72 13.99 -10.96
N ALA A 533 -5.20 12.84 -11.38
CA ALA A 533 -5.25 11.59 -10.63
C ALA A 533 -4.27 11.53 -9.44
N GLU A 534 -3.23 12.37 -9.42
CA GLU A 534 -2.01 12.16 -8.63
C GLU A 534 -1.92 13.04 -7.38
N ASN A 535 -1.50 12.42 -6.27
CA ASN A 535 -1.04 13.07 -5.05
C ASN A 535 0.40 12.61 -4.74
N PHE A 536 1.36 13.31 -5.32
CA PHE A 536 2.78 13.02 -5.16
C PHE A 536 3.35 13.58 -3.85
N THR A 537 4.00 12.74 -3.03
CA THR A 537 4.86 13.22 -1.93
C THR A 537 6.30 13.27 -2.43
N SER A 538 6.92 14.45 -2.32
CA SER A 538 8.34 14.63 -2.63
C SER A 538 9.25 13.84 -1.68
N PRO A 539 10.33 13.21 -2.18
CA PRO A 539 11.23 12.40 -1.37
C PRO A 539 11.91 13.20 -0.24
N SER A 540 12.15 12.52 0.88
CA SER A 540 12.80 13.01 2.09
C SER A 540 14.26 13.44 1.87
N VAL A 541 14.91 13.96 2.91
CA VAL A 541 16.36 14.25 2.89
C VAL A 541 17.15 12.97 2.60
N ASP A 542 16.78 11.87 3.27
CA ASP A 542 17.50 10.60 3.21
C ASP A 542 17.25 9.89 1.87
N GLN A 543 16.00 9.89 1.38
CA GLN A 543 15.66 9.38 0.05
C GLN A 543 16.44 10.14 -1.05
N ARG A 544 16.60 11.48 -0.92
CA ARG A 544 17.44 12.27 -1.82
C ARG A 544 18.92 11.93 -1.73
N ALA A 545 19.44 11.61 -0.55
CA ALA A 545 20.83 11.18 -0.39
C ALA A 545 21.13 9.85 -1.10
N LEU A 546 20.10 9.03 -1.30
CA LEU A 546 20.15 7.74 -2.00
C LEU A 546 19.79 7.83 -3.51
N GLY A 547 19.55 9.04 -4.04
CA GLY A 547 19.35 9.28 -5.47
C GLY A 547 17.92 9.63 -5.89
N ALA A 548 16.91 9.44 -5.04
CA ALA A 548 15.53 9.83 -5.37
C ALA A 548 15.43 11.34 -5.60
N ASN A 549 14.74 11.74 -6.67
CA ASN A 549 14.63 13.12 -7.07
C ASN A 549 13.26 13.38 -7.73
N TRP A 550 12.94 14.63 -8.02
CA TRP A 550 11.68 14.99 -8.69
C TRP A 550 11.76 16.39 -9.30
N ILE A 551 10.83 16.70 -10.20
CA ILE A 551 10.60 18.05 -10.72
C ILE A 551 9.13 18.41 -10.48
N ALA A 552 8.89 19.38 -9.58
CA ALA A 552 7.55 19.65 -9.03
C ALA A 552 6.46 19.99 -10.07
N SER A 553 6.81 20.53 -11.24
CA SER A 553 5.87 20.82 -12.33
C SER A 553 5.34 19.55 -13.04
N PHE A 554 6.01 18.41 -12.88
CA PHE A 554 5.65 17.13 -13.50
C PHE A 554 4.61 16.34 -12.68
N HIS A 555 4.32 16.74 -11.45
CA HIS A 555 3.42 15.99 -10.57
C HIS A 555 2.15 16.76 -10.17
N GLY A 556 1.08 16.01 -9.93
CA GLY A 556 -0.08 16.45 -9.14
C GLY A 556 0.16 16.23 -7.65
N THR A 557 -0.45 17.06 -6.80
CA THR A 557 -0.33 16.99 -5.33
C THR A 557 -1.71 17.12 -4.65
N SER A 558 -2.75 16.58 -5.28
CA SER A 558 -4.14 16.75 -4.84
C SER A 558 -5.15 15.75 -5.44
N GLY A 559 -4.70 14.82 -6.29
CA GLY A 559 -5.51 13.73 -6.81
C GLY A 559 -5.71 12.59 -5.80
N PRO A 560 -6.44 11.53 -6.16
CA PRO A 560 -6.74 10.45 -5.21
C PRO A 560 -5.62 9.40 -5.06
N VAL A 561 -4.77 9.21 -6.07
CA VAL A 561 -3.71 8.19 -6.09
C VAL A 561 -2.43 8.75 -5.49
N ASN A 562 -1.97 8.18 -4.39
CA ASN A 562 -0.71 8.58 -3.77
C ASN A 562 0.47 8.02 -4.58
N ALA A 563 1.48 8.85 -4.82
CA ALA A 563 2.70 8.48 -5.54
C ALA A 563 3.93 8.93 -4.73
N GLU A 564 4.73 7.99 -4.24
CA GLU A 564 5.81 8.26 -3.29
C GLU A 564 7.02 7.33 -3.54
N PHE A 565 8.19 7.70 -3.02
CA PHE A 565 9.36 6.81 -2.97
C PHE A 565 9.29 5.90 -1.73
N PHE A 566 9.85 4.68 -1.80
CA PHE A 566 9.83 3.75 -0.66
C PHE A 566 10.55 4.31 0.58
N ASN A 567 10.04 3.99 1.77
CA ASN A 567 10.59 4.44 3.04
C ASN A 567 10.79 3.27 4.02
N PRO A 568 12.03 2.88 4.37
CA PRO A 568 13.28 3.38 3.81
C PRO A 568 13.37 3.09 2.31
N LEU A 569 14.08 3.95 1.57
CA LEU A 569 14.52 3.62 0.22
C LEU A 569 15.75 2.73 0.35
N HIS A 570 15.93 1.77 -0.56
CA HIS A 570 17.06 0.85 -0.47
C HIS A 570 18.39 1.62 -0.60
N ASP A 571 19.23 1.51 0.42
CA ASP A 571 20.44 2.33 0.64
C ASP A 571 21.73 1.69 0.12
N GLY A 572 21.63 0.56 -0.57
CA GLY A 572 22.78 -0.19 -1.06
C GLY A 572 23.42 0.42 -2.31
N PRO A 573 24.71 0.12 -2.56
CA PRO A 573 25.47 0.71 -3.69
C PRO A 573 24.97 0.28 -5.07
N GLN A 574 24.15 -0.78 -5.16
CA GLN A 574 23.79 -1.43 -6.41
C GLN A 574 22.94 -0.56 -7.36
N ALA A 575 21.94 0.17 -6.86
CA ALA A 575 21.11 1.03 -7.73
C ALA A 575 21.88 2.26 -8.26
N PRO A 576 22.69 2.98 -7.45
CA PRO A 576 23.62 3.99 -7.96
C PRO A 576 24.67 3.41 -8.94
N ALA A 577 25.18 2.20 -8.68
CA ALA A 577 26.15 1.55 -9.56
C ALA A 577 25.54 1.15 -10.91
N PHE A 578 24.32 0.61 -10.91
CA PHE A 578 23.54 0.36 -12.13
C PHE A 578 23.31 1.66 -12.92
N ALA A 579 22.87 2.74 -12.27
CA ALA A 579 22.63 4.02 -12.94
C ALA A 579 23.91 4.58 -13.58
N ALA A 580 25.02 4.62 -12.84
CA ALA A 580 26.31 5.06 -13.38
C ALA A 580 26.82 4.15 -14.52
N THR A 581 26.58 2.84 -14.43
CA THR A 581 27.00 1.89 -15.48
C THR A 581 26.14 2.04 -16.74
N ALA A 582 24.83 2.24 -16.61
CA ALA A 582 23.93 2.53 -17.72
C ALA A 582 24.38 3.78 -18.49
N MET A 583 24.69 4.87 -17.78
CA MET A 583 25.27 6.08 -18.37
C MET A 583 26.58 5.80 -19.12
N ASN A 584 27.53 5.11 -18.47
CA ASN A 584 28.85 4.82 -19.03
C ASN A 584 28.80 3.92 -20.28
N VAL A 585 27.90 2.94 -20.30
CA VAL A 585 27.84 1.88 -21.34
C VAL A 585 27.02 2.29 -22.56
N THR A 586 26.01 3.14 -22.39
CA THR A 586 25.03 3.50 -23.45
C THR A 586 25.04 4.99 -23.82
N GLY A 587 25.61 5.86 -22.99
CA GLY A 587 25.47 7.32 -23.12
C GLY A 587 24.10 7.86 -22.72
N ILE A 588 23.21 7.04 -22.14
CA ILE A 588 21.91 7.49 -21.62
C ILE A 588 22.09 8.52 -20.50
N ALA A 589 21.29 9.57 -20.49
CA ALA A 589 21.36 10.61 -19.46
C ALA A 589 20.77 10.11 -18.13
N HIS A 590 21.29 10.55 -16.98
CA HIS A 590 20.58 10.42 -15.72
C HIS A 590 19.61 11.58 -15.55
N SER A 591 18.31 11.29 -15.46
CA SER A 591 17.28 12.30 -15.14
C SER A 591 17.05 12.37 -13.64
N LYS A 592 16.52 13.52 -13.20
CA LYS A 592 15.91 13.65 -11.86
C LYS A 592 14.49 13.08 -11.82
N ASP A 593 13.84 13.00 -12.99
CA ASP A 593 12.43 12.71 -13.13
C ASP A 593 12.11 12.35 -14.58
N ILE A 594 11.43 11.22 -14.80
CA ILE A 594 11.02 10.75 -16.13
C ILE A 594 9.52 10.93 -16.41
N ASN A 595 8.73 11.44 -15.45
CA ASN A 595 7.30 11.71 -15.61
C ASN A 595 6.98 12.98 -16.44
N SER A 596 7.95 13.37 -17.28
CA SER A 596 8.09 14.65 -17.99
C SER A 596 7.57 14.66 -19.42
N GLY A 597 7.29 13.48 -19.99
CA GLY A 597 7.11 13.31 -21.45
C GLY A 597 8.43 13.04 -22.18
N SER A 598 9.54 12.84 -21.47
CA SER A 598 10.84 12.47 -22.02
C SER A 598 11.52 11.40 -21.16
N PRO A 599 10.98 10.16 -21.12
CA PRO A 599 11.49 9.10 -20.27
C PRO A 599 12.83 8.49 -20.70
N ASN A 600 13.44 8.89 -21.84
CA ASN A 600 14.72 8.37 -22.33
C ASN A 600 15.92 8.77 -21.44
N ALA A 601 15.99 8.15 -20.27
CA ALA A 601 16.96 8.39 -19.22
C ALA A 601 17.16 7.12 -18.38
N VAL A 602 18.16 7.15 -17.49
CA VAL A 602 18.13 6.37 -16.25
C VAL A 602 17.69 7.28 -15.10
N SER A 603 16.82 6.79 -14.22
CA SER A 603 16.24 7.58 -13.13
C SER A 603 15.83 6.70 -11.96
N PHE A 604 15.85 7.28 -10.76
CA PHE A 604 15.04 6.76 -9.66
C PHE A 604 13.57 7.16 -9.89
N THR A 605 12.61 6.28 -9.56
CA THR A 605 11.19 6.49 -9.87
C THR A 605 10.26 6.24 -8.69
N PRO A 606 9.19 7.04 -8.50
CA PRO A 606 8.19 6.77 -7.47
C PRO A 606 7.35 5.52 -7.79
N SER A 607 6.60 5.08 -6.79
CA SER A 607 5.58 4.02 -6.90
C SER A 607 4.23 4.54 -6.41
N SER A 608 3.13 3.94 -6.86
CA SER A 608 1.76 4.28 -6.43
C SER A 608 1.46 3.73 -5.03
N ILE A 609 2.09 4.32 -4.01
CA ILE A 609 2.09 3.90 -2.62
C ILE A 609 1.74 5.06 -1.68
N HIS A 610 1.42 4.77 -0.42
CA HIS A 610 1.11 5.75 0.62
C HIS A 610 1.78 5.37 1.96
N SER A 611 3.05 5.74 2.09
CA SER A 611 3.95 5.43 3.22
C SER A 611 3.50 5.97 4.59
N ARG A 612 2.51 6.87 4.61
CA ARG A 612 1.97 7.48 5.84
C ARG A 612 0.92 6.61 6.54
N VAL A 613 0.49 5.52 5.93
CA VAL A 613 -0.40 4.52 6.55
C VAL A 613 0.46 3.54 7.36
N LEU A 614 0.49 3.70 8.69
CA LEU A 614 1.32 2.90 9.61
C LEU A 614 0.83 1.45 9.83
N ASN A 615 -0.20 1.03 9.09
CA ASN A 615 -0.62 -0.36 8.94
C ASN A 615 -0.30 -0.74 7.49
N ALA A 616 0.26 -1.94 7.25
CA ALA A 616 1.00 -2.33 6.03
C ALA A 616 0.29 -2.22 4.66
N ALA A 617 -0.93 -1.68 4.60
CA ALA A 617 -1.60 -1.25 3.37
C ALA A 617 -0.92 -0.03 2.73
N ASN A 618 0.28 -0.26 2.21
CA ASN A 618 1.10 0.75 1.54
C ASN A 618 0.67 0.98 0.07
N ARG A 619 -0.04 0.05 -0.58
CA ARG A 619 -0.46 0.15 -1.99
C ARG A 619 -1.62 1.14 -2.19
N SER A 620 -1.44 2.14 -3.05
CA SER A 620 -2.50 3.10 -3.45
C SER A 620 -3.28 2.62 -4.68
N SER A 621 -3.92 1.45 -4.61
CA SER A 621 -4.77 0.93 -5.71
C SER A 621 -6.02 1.81 -5.94
N SER A 622 -6.76 1.64 -7.04
CA SER A 622 -7.94 2.47 -7.29
C SER A 622 -9.07 2.24 -6.27
N ALA A 623 -9.11 1.07 -5.62
CA ALA A 623 -10.05 0.77 -4.55
C ALA A 623 -9.71 1.49 -3.22
N VAL A 624 -8.41 1.65 -2.93
CA VAL A 624 -7.92 2.46 -1.79
C VAL A 624 -8.03 3.96 -2.09
N SER A 625 -7.80 4.35 -3.33
CA SER A 625 -7.67 5.75 -3.76
C SER A 625 -9.02 6.41 -4.08
N TYR A 626 -9.88 5.76 -4.88
CA TYR A 626 -11.11 6.35 -5.44
C TYR A 626 -12.40 5.91 -4.76
N LEU A 627 -12.42 4.75 -4.10
CA LEU A 627 -13.61 4.17 -3.44
C LEU A 627 -13.56 4.35 -1.91
N GLN A 628 -12.52 3.82 -1.25
CA GLN A 628 -12.41 3.79 0.22
C GLN A 628 -12.62 5.15 0.93
N PRO A 629 -12.16 6.32 0.42
CA PRO A 629 -12.36 7.60 1.10
C PRO A 629 -13.81 8.12 1.08
N VAL A 630 -14.68 7.54 0.23
CA VAL A 630 -16.02 8.05 -0.10
C VAL A 630 -17.15 7.02 -0.03
N GLU A 631 -16.83 5.74 0.12
CA GLU A 631 -17.79 4.61 0.16
C GLU A 631 -18.88 4.77 1.24
N ARG A 632 -18.61 5.55 2.30
CA ARG A 632 -19.52 5.80 3.44
C ARG A 632 -20.30 7.12 3.34
N THR A 633 -20.03 7.94 2.32
CA THR A 633 -20.62 9.28 2.15
C THR A 633 -21.38 9.44 0.83
N ARG A 634 -20.96 8.74 -0.24
CA ARG A 634 -21.65 8.74 -1.54
C ARG A 634 -22.74 7.68 -1.60
N THR A 635 -23.89 7.99 -0.98
CA THR A 635 -25.08 7.11 -0.94
C THR A 635 -25.78 6.91 -2.30
N ASN A 636 -25.24 7.50 -3.37
CA ASN A 636 -25.66 7.34 -4.76
C ASN A 636 -24.83 6.29 -5.54
N TRP A 637 -23.79 5.70 -4.93
CA TRP A 637 -22.90 4.73 -5.57
C TRP A 637 -23.01 3.34 -4.91
N VAL A 638 -23.29 2.32 -5.73
CA VAL A 638 -23.22 0.89 -5.36
C VAL A 638 -22.05 0.22 -6.08
N THR A 639 -21.35 -0.67 -5.41
CA THR A 639 -20.35 -1.57 -6.00
C THR A 639 -20.72 -3.02 -5.67
N LEU A 640 -21.21 -3.75 -6.66
CA LEU A 640 -21.49 -5.18 -6.55
C LEU A 640 -20.20 -5.98 -6.81
N VAL A 641 -19.76 -6.78 -5.85
CA VAL A 641 -18.58 -7.66 -5.95
C VAL A 641 -18.98 -9.12 -6.14
N GLY A 642 -18.06 -9.95 -6.63
CA GLY A 642 -18.26 -11.37 -6.91
C GLY A 642 -19.16 -11.67 -8.10
N HIS A 643 -19.47 -10.68 -8.95
CA HIS A 643 -20.43 -10.79 -10.03
C HIS A 643 -19.86 -10.27 -11.35
N MET A 644 -20.09 -10.99 -12.44
CA MET A 644 -19.60 -10.64 -13.76
C MET A 644 -20.77 -10.24 -14.67
N ALA A 645 -20.63 -9.12 -15.37
CA ALA A 645 -21.52 -8.75 -16.46
C ALA A 645 -21.34 -9.72 -17.64
N THR A 646 -22.44 -10.17 -18.23
CA THR A 646 -22.46 -11.27 -19.19
C THR A 646 -23.05 -10.90 -20.54
N GLN A 647 -23.94 -9.91 -20.60
CA GLN A 647 -24.39 -9.33 -21.87
C GLN A 647 -24.85 -7.87 -21.71
N ILE A 648 -24.58 -7.02 -22.69
CA ILE A 648 -25.25 -5.71 -22.82
C ILE A 648 -26.61 -5.91 -23.47
N MET A 649 -27.65 -5.37 -22.84
CA MET A 649 -29.02 -5.39 -23.34
C MET A 649 -29.26 -4.14 -24.20
N PHE A 650 -29.71 -4.32 -25.45
CA PHE A 650 -30.00 -3.24 -26.38
C PHE A 650 -31.51 -3.05 -26.61
N SER A 651 -31.90 -1.83 -26.99
CA SER A 651 -33.28 -1.49 -27.35
C SER A 651 -33.66 -2.03 -28.72
N ASN A 652 -34.84 -2.65 -28.82
CA ASN A 652 -35.44 -3.08 -30.09
C ASN A 652 -36.02 -1.93 -30.94
N GLN A 653 -35.79 -0.66 -30.56
CA GLN A 653 -36.24 0.51 -31.32
C GLN A 653 -35.34 0.74 -32.53
N VAL A 654 -35.94 0.80 -33.72
CA VAL A 654 -35.20 1.00 -34.98
C VAL A 654 -34.55 2.38 -34.99
N SER A 655 -33.21 2.38 -35.09
CA SER A 655 -32.33 3.55 -34.95
C SER A 655 -31.09 3.34 -35.83
N SER A 656 -30.38 4.42 -36.19
CA SER A 656 -29.08 4.34 -36.85
C SER A 656 -27.93 3.94 -35.91
N LEU A 657 -28.16 4.01 -34.59
CA LEU A 657 -27.24 3.60 -33.54
C LEU A 657 -27.97 2.74 -32.50
N HIS A 658 -27.32 1.68 -32.03
CA HIS A 658 -27.85 0.83 -30.96
C HIS A 658 -27.80 1.55 -29.62
N THR A 659 -28.93 1.64 -28.94
CA THR A 659 -29.04 2.23 -27.60
C THR A 659 -29.10 1.10 -26.57
N ALA A 660 -28.10 1.03 -25.71
CA ALA A 660 -28.09 0.09 -24.60
C ALA A 660 -29.06 0.55 -23.50
N ILE A 661 -29.80 -0.41 -22.94
CA ILE A 661 -30.86 -0.21 -21.94
C ILE A 661 -30.58 -0.92 -20.61
N GLY A 662 -29.61 -1.84 -20.58
CA GLY A 662 -29.22 -2.55 -19.36
C GLY A 662 -28.04 -3.50 -19.54
N VAL A 663 -27.74 -4.23 -18.47
CA VAL A 663 -26.70 -5.25 -18.38
C VAL A 663 -27.28 -6.51 -17.73
N GLU A 664 -27.08 -7.67 -18.35
CA GLU A 664 -27.24 -8.97 -17.68
C GLU A 664 -25.96 -9.30 -16.89
N PHE A 665 -26.09 -9.90 -15.71
CA PHE A 665 -24.96 -10.35 -14.91
C PHE A 665 -25.28 -11.66 -14.15
N GLY A 666 -24.25 -12.31 -13.60
CA GLY A 666 -24.38 -13.48 -12.71
C GLY A 666 -23.16 -13.63 -11.80
N ALA A 667 -23.14 -14.63 -10.92
CA ALA A 667 -22.02 -14.88 -10.01
C ALA A 667 -20.74 -15.25 -10.80
N ALA A 668 -19.60 -14.71 -10.41
CA ALA A 668 -18.34 -14.77 -11.18
C ALA A 668 -17.59 -16.12 -11.11
N ASP A 669 -18.25 -17.15 -10.59
CA ASP A 669 -17.87 -18.57 -10.59
C ASP A 669 -18.71 -19.43 -11.54
N GLY A 670 -19.74 -18.85 -12.18
CA GLY A 670 -20.67 -19.56 -13.05
C GLY A 670 -21.94 -20.07 -12.37
N SER A 671 -22.12 -19.83 -11.06
CA SER A 671 -23.22 -20.37 -10.27
C SER A 671 -24.47 -19.46 -10.23
N GLY A 672 -25.58 -20.03 -9.77
CA GLY A 672 -26.82 -19.28 -9.50
C GLY A 672 -27.60 -18.83 -10.74
N PRO A 673 -28.59 -17.94 -10.56
CA PRO A 673 -29.39 -17.38 -11.65
C PRO A 673 -28.71 -16.19 -12.33
N ARG A 674 -29.24 -15.80 -13.49
CA ARG A 674 -29.00 -14.49 -14.11
C ARG A 674 -29.82 -13.41 -13.42
N PHE A 675 -29.27 -12.20 -13.41
CA PHE A 675 -29.89 -10.97 -12.93
C PHE A 675 -29.74 -9.88 -14.00
N THR A 676 -30.54 -8.81 -13.91
CA THR A 676 -30.51 -7.70 -14.87
C THR A 676 -30.51 -6.34 -14.18
N VAL A 677 -29.88 -5.34 -14.78
CA VAL A 677 -29.92 -3.96 -14.29
C VAL A 677 -30.11 -2.98 -15.43
N ASN A 678 -30.99 -1.99 -15.22
CA ASN A 678 -31.37 -1.01 -16.24
C ASN A 678 -30.50 0.27 -16.16
N VAL A 679 -30.24 0.92 -17.29
CA VAL A 679 -29.43 2.15 -17.39
C VAL A 679 -30.22 3.30 -18.04
N ARG A 680 -30.07 4.54 -17.52
CA ARG A 680 -30.70 5.75 -18.10
C ARG A 680 -29.80 6.54 -19.03
N LYS A 681 -28.48 6.46 -18.88
CA LYS A 681 -27.51 7.22 -19.67
C LYS A 681 -26.58 6.30 -20.43
N GLU A 682 -25.46 5.89 -19.82
CA GLU A 682 -24.37 5.20 -20.53
C GLU A 682 -23.86 3.97 -19.77
N ILE A 683 -23.48 2.94 -20.52
CA ILE A 683 -22.72 1.78 -20.03
C ILE A 683 -21.25 2.04 -20.29
N ILE A 684 -20.42 1.76 -19.30
CA ILE A 684 -19.00 2.11 -19.30
C ILE A 684 -18.20 0.83 -19.03
N LEU A 685 -17.51 0.34 -20.06
CA LEU A 685 -16.69 -0.87 -19.97
C LEU A 685 -15.29 -0.51 -19.46
N ALA A 686 -14.91 -1.13 -18.35
CA ALA A 686 -13.66 -0.94 -17.63
C ALA A 686 -13.10 -2.27 -17.10
N ALA A 687 -13.44 -3.40 -17.75
CA ALA A 687 -13.08 -4.75 -17.38
C ALA A 687 -11.64 -5.14 -17.76
N GLY A 688 -10.90 -4.23 -18.41
CA GLY A 688 -9.53 -4.44 -18.86
C GLY A 688 -9.45 -5.03 -20.27
N ALA A 689 -8.28 -4.89 -20.90
CA ALA A 689 -8.05 -5.22 -22.30
C ALA A 689 -8.35 -6.68 -22.71
N ILE A 690 -8.46 -7.62 -21.76
CA ILE A 690 -8.88 -8.99 -22.07
C ILE A 690 -10.40 -9.17 -21.99
N GLN A 691 -11.09 -8.58 -21.01
CA GLN A 691 -12.53 -8.85 -20.77
C GLN A 691 -13.48 -7.80 -21.38
N SER A 692 -13.07 -6.55 -21.55
CA SER A 692 -13.85 -5.53 -22.25
C SER A 692 -14.19 -5.92 -23.71
N PRO A 693 -13.28 -6.42 -24.56
CA PRO A 693 -13.63 -6.90 -25.90
C PRO A 693 -14.49 -8.19 -25.88
N VAL A 694 -14.34 -9.04 -24.86
CA VAL A 694 -15.13 -10.26 -24.69
C VAL A 694 -16.60 -9.93 -24.44
N LEU A 695 -16.90 -8.96 -23.56
CA LEU A 695 -18.27 -8.54 -23.33
C LEU A 695 -18.89 -7.86 -24.57
N LEU A 696 -18.11 -7.12 -25.36
CA LEU A 696 -18.59 -6.60 -26.66
C LEU A 696 -18.98 -7.74 -27.60
N GLN A 697 -18.12 -8.76 -27.75
CA GLN A 697 -18.38 -9.93 -28.61
C GLN A 697 -19.63 -10.71 -28.14
N LEU A 698 -19.75 -11.01 -26.84
CA LEU A 698 -20.93 -11.64 -26.25
C LEU A 698 -22.22 -10.82 -26.46
N SER A 699 -22.08 -9.49 -26.60
CA SER A 699 -23.18 -8.56 -26.84
C SER A 699 -23.46 -8.28 -28.32
N GLY A 700 -22.89 -9.06 -29.24
CA GLY A 700 -23.12 -8.93 -30.68
C GLY A 700 -22.32 -7.83 -31.39
N ILE A 701 -21.27 -7.28 -30.75
CA ILE A 701 -20.38 -6.27 -31.34
C ILE A 701 -19.02 -6.92 -31.61
N GLY A 702 -18.66 -7.09 -32.89
CA GLY A 702 -17.42 -7.77 -33.29
C GLY A 702 -17.48 -8.29 -34.73
N ASP A 703 -16.58 -9.22 -35.07
CA ASP A 703 -16.58 -9.87 -36.39
C ASP A 703 -17.77 -10.83 -36.56
N PRO A 704 -18.63 -10.65 -37.60
CA PRO A 704 -19.74 -11.55 -37.87
C PRO A 704 -19.33 -13.02 -38.06
N VAL A 705 -18.13 -13.33 -38.57
CA VAL A 705 -17.72 -14.73 -38.80
C VAL A 705 -17.46 -15.43 -37.46
N LEU A 706 -16.77 -14.77 -36.53
CA LEU A 706 -16.59 -15.24 -35.15
C LEU A 706 -17.91 -15.36 -34.39
N LEU A 707 -18.81 -14.38 -34.49
CA LEU A 707 -20.06 -14.35 -33.71
C LEU A 707 -21.06 -15.42 -34.19
N ASN A 708 -21.24 -15.57 -35.50
CA ASN A 708 -22.13 -16.60 -36.06
C ASN A 708 -21.66 -18.03 -35.73
N LYS A 709 -20.34 -18.26 -35.59
CA LYS A 709 -19.78 -19.56 -35.16
C LYS A 709 -20.30 -20.03 -33.78
N PHE A 710 -20.71 -19.09 -32.93
CA PHE A 710 -21.26 -19.36 -31.60
C PHE A 710 -22.76 -19.03 -31.48
N GLY A 711 -23.44 -18.74 -32.61
CA GLY A 711 -24.87 -18.44 -32.64
C GLY A 711 -25.25 -17.06 -32.11
N ILE A 712 -24.28 -16.15 -31.93
CA ILE A 712 -24.51 -14.79 -31.43
C ILE A 712 -24.92 -13.88 -32.60
N PRO A 713 -26.11 -13.25 -32.58
CA PRO A 713 -26.51 -12.31 -33.62
C PRO A 713 -25.62 -11.07 -33.65
N THR A 714 -25.06 -10.72 -34.81
CA THR A 714 -24.25 -9.52 -34.95
C THR A 714 -25.14 -8.27 -35.02
N LEU A 715 -24.98 -7.37 -34.05
CA LEU A 715 -25.62 -6.06 -34.00
C LEU A 715 -24.75 -4.99 -34.68
N VAL A 716 -23.42 -5.07 -34.51
CA VAL A 716 -22.45 -4.19 -35.17
C VAL A 716 -21.29 -5.02 -35.70
N ASP A 717 -21.09 -4.97 -37.03
CA ASP A 717 -19.86 -5.45 -37.66
C ASP A 717 -18.70 -4.50 -37.30
N LEU A 718 -17.77 -5.02 -36.50
CA LEU A 718 -16.62 -4.28 -35.97
C LEU A 718 -15.42 -5.22 -35.90
N LYS A 719 -14.78 -5.43 -37.05
CA LYS A 719 -13.60 -6.31 -37.19
C LYS A 719 -12.35 -5.60 -36.70
N THR A 720 -12.03 -5.82 -35.43
CA THR A 720 -10.92 -5.15 -34.75
C THR A 720 -10.12 -6.14 -33.93
N THR A 721 -9.12 -6.74 -34.56
CA THR A 721 -8.08 -7.52 -33.88
C THR A 721 -6.87 -6.62 -33.68
N GLN A 722 -6.74 -6.00 -32.51
CA GLN A 722 -5.48 -5.39 -32.08
C GLN A 722 -5.26 -5.69 -30.60
N SER A 723 -4.33 -6.60 -30.30
CA SER A 723 -3.73 -6.72 -28.98
C SER A 723 -2.26 -6.37 -29.11
N ILE A 724 -1.79 -5.37 -28.36
CA ILE A 724 -0.35 -5.12 -28.19
C ILE A 724 0.02 -5.53 -26.77
N VAL A 725 0.98 -6.44 -26.65
CA VAL A 725 1.53 -6.94 -25.37
C VAL A 725 3.04 -7.12 -25.55
N ALA A 726 3.81 -6.70 -24.56
CA ALA A 726 5.26 -6.91 -24.52
C ALA A 726 5.62 -8.26 -23.86
N ALA A 727 6.73 -8.86 -24.31
CA ALA A 727 7.32 -10.04 -23.68
C ALA A 727 8.12 -9.66 -22.42
N HIS A 728 8.15 -10.54 -21.41
CA HIS A 728 9.20 -10.52 -20.37
C HIS A 728 10.53 -10.96 -20.96
N GLY A 729 11.58 -10.20 -20.70
CA GLY A 729 12.89 -10.79 -20.45
C GLY A 729 12.92 -11.39 -19.05
N ASN A 730 13.87 -12.29 -18.82
CA ASN A 730 13.85 -13.12 -17.63
C ASN A 730 15.25 -13.35 -17.07
N GLY A 731 15.29 -13.81 -15.83
CA GLY A 731 16.47 -14.29 -15.13
C GLY A 731 16.09 -14.47 -13.66
N PHE A 732 16.57 -15.57 -13.06
CA PHE A 732 16.49 -15.90 -11.62
C PHE A 732 15.07 -16.17 -11.02
N PRO A 733 14.94 -16.93 -9.90
CA PRO A 733 13.66 -17.43 -9.33
C PRO A 733 13.11 -16.68 -8.10
N ASP A 734 11.81 -16.84 -7.80
CA ASP A 734 11.12 -16.22 -6.65
C ASP A 734 11.82 -16.39 -5.28
N GLY A 735 12.11 -15.25 -4.68
CA GLY A 735 12.57 -15.06 -3.30
C GLY A 735 12.34 -13.60 -2.89
N VAL A 736 12.00 -13.35 -1.63
CA VAL A 736 11.50 -12.03 -1.15
C VAL A 736 12.65 -11.02 -1.04
N GLY A 737 12.99 -10.37 -2.16
CA GLY A 737 13.85 -9.19 -2.25
C GLY A 737 13.05 -7.90 -2.43
N GLY A 738 13.58 -6.79 -1.94
CA GLY A 738 12.85 -5.52 -1.87
C GLY A 738 12.79 -4.75 -3.18
N LEU A 739 11.65 -4.12 -3.47
CA LEU A 739 11.44 -3.27 -4.65
C LEU A 739 12.46 -2.12 -4.74
N THR A 740 13.45 -2.26 -5.61
CA THR A 740 14.42 -1.20 -5.91
C THR A 740 13.93 -0.31 -7.06
N GLN A 741 14.05 1.01 -6.90
CA GLN A 741 13.34 1.99 -7.71
C GLN A 741 14.18 2.64 -8.84
N ALA A 742 15.14 1.94 -9.45
CA ALA A 742 15.98 2.50 -10.52
C ALA A 742 15.66 1.89 -11.89
N LEU A 743 15.22 2.71 -12.84
CA LEU A 743 14.82 2.28 -14.19
C LEU A 743 15.69 2.97 -15.25
N ALA A 744 16.09 2.24 -16.29
CA ALA A 744 16.74 2.81 -17.48
C ALA A 744 15.92 2.50 -18.74
N PHE A 745 15.73 3.52 -19.57
CA PHE A 745 14.86 3.49 -20.75
C PHE A 745 15.63 3.80 -22.04
N PRO A 746 16.52 2.92 -22.54
CA PRO A 746 17.30 3.20 -23.73
C PRO A 746 16.46 3.23 -25.02
N ASN A 747 16.78 4.19 -25.89
CA ASN A 747 16.28 4.28 -27.26
C ASN A 747 17.05 3.33 -28.20
N LEU A 748 16.57 3.19 -29.44
CA LEU A 748 17.16 2.27 -30.42
C LEU A 748 18.66 2.47 -30.64
N ARG A 749 19.14 3.73 -30.65
CA ARG A 749 20.57 4.05 -30.84
C ARG A 749 21.42 3.73 -29.61
N GLN A 750 20.87 3.90 -28.41
CA GLN A 750 21.51 3.52 -27.14
C GLN A 750 21.54 1.99 -26.93
N LEU A 751 20.56 1.27 -27.49
CA LEU A 751 20.50 -0.20 -27.46
C LEU A 751 21.52 -0.84 -28.42
N TYR A 752 21.48 -0.49 -29.71
CA TYR A 752 22.31 -1.12 -30.76
C TYR A 752 23.68 -0.46 -30.99
N GLY A 753 23.94 0.72 -30.42
CA GLY A 753 25.19 1.45 -30.58
C GLY A 753 25.55 1.69 -32.05
N SER A 754 26.73 1.22 -32.46
CA SER A 754 27.23 1.35 -33.85
C SER A 754 26.42 0.57 -34.90
N ARG A 755 25.56 -0.38 -34.50
CA ARG A 755 24.69 -1.13 -35.41
C ARG A 755 23.35 -0.44 -35.68
N ALA A 756 23.05 0.66 -35.00
CA ALA A 756 21.73 1.27 -35.04
C ALA A 756 21.27 1.70 -36.44
N ASP A 757 22.17 2.21 -37.30
CA ASP A 757 21.82 2.62 -38.67
C ASP A 757 21.52 1.44 -39.60
N GLU A 758 22.19 0.30 -39.41
CA GLU A 758 21.88 -0.96 -40.11
C GLU A 758 20.49 -1.49 -39.70
N VAL A 759 20.19 -1.47 -38.39
CA VAL A 759 18.89 -1.87 -37.84
C VAL A 759 17.78 -0.94 -38.31
N ILE A 760 18.01 0.38 -38.33
CA ILE A 760 17.10 1.39 -38.89
C ILE A 760 16.82 1.11 -40.37
N GLN A 761 17.83 0.77 -41.16
CA GLN A 761 17.65 0.40 -42.57
C GLN A 761 16.84 -0.90 -42.70
N LYS A 762 17.14 -1.92 -41.90
CA LYS A 762 16.39 -3.19 -41.86
C LYS A 762 14.91 -2.95 -41.59
N ILE A 763 14.57 -2.27 -40.50
CA ILE A 763 13.19 -1.98 -40.08
C ILE A 763 12.43 -1.25 -41.19
N ASN A 764 12.98 -0.15 -41.70
CA ASN A 764 12.33 0.63 -42.76
C ASN A 764 12.13 -0.18 -44.05
N SER A 765 13.01 -1.12 -44.36
CA SER A 765 12.88 -2.01 -45.53
C SER A 765 11.87 -3.15 -45.36
N SER A 766 11.45 -3.47 -44.12
CA SER A 766 10.58 -4.62 -43.85
C SER A 766 9.12 -4.27 -43.53
N LEU A 767 8.79 -3.01 -43.21
CA LEU A 767 7.47 -2.64 -42.66
C LEU A 767 6.28 -3.16 -43.46
N ASP A 768 6.28 -2.99 -44.78
CA ASP A 768 5.18 -3.41 -45.65
C ASP A 768 5.00 -4.95 -45.61
N SER A 769 6.10 -5.71 -45.54
CA SER A 769 6.06 -7.18 -45.38
C SER A 769 5.62 -7.62 -43.99
N CYS A 770 6.01 -6.89 -42.95
CA CYS A 770 5.51 -7.09 -41.59
C CYS A 770 4.00 -6.86 -41.54
N ALA A 771 3.51 -5.77 -42.14
CA ALA A 771 2.10 -5.42 -42.17
C ALA A 771 1.24 -6.46 -42.90
N VAL A 772 1.73 -7.02 -44.01
CA VAL A 772 1.08 -8.17 -44.67
C VAL A 772 1.09 -9.42 -43.78
N SER A 773 2.17 -9.71 -43.06
CA SER A 773 2.26 -10.91 -42.20
C SER A 773 1.34 -10.86 -40.97
N GLN A 774 1.00 -9.67 -40.46
CA GLN A 774 0.16 -9.50 -39.27
C GLN A 774 -1.33 -9.26 -39.61
N VAL A 775 -1.75 -9.39 -40.89
CA VAL A 775 -3.06 -8.92 -41.37
C VAL A 775 -4.28 -9.51 -40.64
N ASP A 776 -4.23 -10.78 -40.21
CA ASP A 776 -5.30 -11.41 -39.42
C ASP A 776 -5.46 -10.77 -38.02
N SER A 777 -4.44 -10.02 -37.58
CA SER A 777 -4.42 -9.22 -36.36
C SER A 777 -4.42 -7.71 -36.65
N ALA A 778 -5.23 -7.31 -37.64
CA ALA A 778 -5.77 -5.95 -37.81
C ALA A 778 -7.04 -5.94 -38.70
N LEU A 779 -7.51 -4.74 -39.06
CA LEU A 779 -8.54 -4.55 -40.09
C LEU A 779 -8.00 -4.80 -41.50
N SER A 780 -6.75 -4.39 -41.78
CA SER A 780 -6.08 -4.59 -43.07
C SER A 780 -4.56 -4.42 -42.95
N ALA A 781 -3.82 -4.83 -43.99
CA ALA A 781 -2.37 -4.59 -44.07
C ALA A 781 -2.05 -3.08 -44.21
N GLU A 782 -2.85 -2.31 -44.95
CA GLU A 782 -2.67 -0.85 -45.10
C GLU A 782 -2.88 -0.11 -43.76
N THR A 783 -3.83 -0.59 -42.94
CA THR A 783 -4.01 -0.16 -41.54
C THR A 783 -2.76 -0.42 -40.71
N LEU A 784 -2.18 -1.62 -40.80
CA LEU A 784 -0.95 -1.98 -40.08
C LEU A 784 0.25 -1.16 -40.54
N GLU A 785 0.38 -0.91 -41.85
CA GLU A 785 1.44 -0.11 -42.44
C GLU A 785 1.44 1.32 -41.88
N ILE A 786 0.27 1.95 -41.75
CA ILE A 786 0.09 3.27 -41.12
C ILE A 786 0.52 3.24 -39.65
N LEU A 787 0.09 2.23 -38.89
CA LEU A 787 0.38 2.11 -37.45
C LEU A 787 1.86 1.78 -37.17
N PHE A 788 2.47 0.94 -38.00
CA PHE A 788 3.89 0.63 -37.93
C PHE A 788 4.74 1.84 -38.32
N LYS A 789 4.36 2.59 -39.37
CA LYS A 789 5.07 3.83 -39.74
C LYS A 789 4.97 4.88 -38.63
N ALA A 790 3.83 5.02 -37.97
CA ALA A 790 3.69 5.89 -36.80
C ALA A 790 4.57 5.44 -35.60
N GLN A 791 4.52 4.16 -35.22
CA GLN A 791 5.31 3.62 -34.11
C GLN A 791 6.82 3.67 -34.37
N VAL A 792 7.26 3.36 -35.59
CA VAL A 792 8.68 3.35 -35.99
C VAL A 792 9.23 4.77 -36.15
N LYS A 793 8.41 5.75 -36.57
CA LYS A 793 8.78 7.17 -36.50
C LYS A 793 9.14 7.56 -35.06
N GLY A 794 8.34 7.14 -34.08
CA GLY A 794 8.62 7.31 -32.65
C GLY A 794 9.98 6.74 -32.23
N MET A 795 10.26 5.48 -32.58
CA MET A 795 11.55 4.82 -32.26
C MET A 795 12.78 5.52 -32.88
N ILE A 796 12.65 6.04 -34.10
CA ILE A 796 13.78 6.48 -34.92
C ILE A 796 14.00 7.99 -34.82
N GLU A 797 12.95 8.79 -35.02
CA GLU A 797 13.02 10.25 -35.10
C GLU A 797 12.79 10.92 -33.75
N ASP A 798 11.76 10.50 -33.01
CA ASP A 798 11.39 11.09 -31.72
C ASP A 798 12.18 10.48 -30.55
N HIS A 799 12.99 9.44 -30.84
CA HIS A 799 13.87 8.72 -29.93
C HIS A 799 13.17 8.05 -28.74
N ASP A 800 11.98 7.50 -28.99
CA ASP A 800 11.25 6.70 -28.01
C ASP A 800 12.11 5.55 -27.44
N PRO A 801 12.07 5.29 -26.12
CA PRO A 801 12.66 4.10 -25.54
C PRO A 801 12.04 2.82 -26.09
N VAL A 802 12.87 1.95 -26.67
CA VAL A 802 12.45 0.67 -27.25
C VAL A 802 12.59 -0.49 -26.27
N MET A 803 13.27 -0.28 -25.15
CA MET A 803 13.58 -1.26 -24.11
C MET A 803 13.49 -0.58 -22.74
N GLU A 804 13.02 -1.32 -21.74
CA GLU A 804 13.08 -0.93 -20.33
C GLU A 804 14.03 -1.89 -19.59
N PHE A 805 14.85 -1.34 -18.70
CA PHE A 805 15.66 -2.09 -17.74
C PHE A 805 15.25 -1.70 -16.33
N TYR A 806 14.55 -2.60 -15.66
CA TYR A 806 14.13 -2.49 -14.27
C TYR A 806 15.20 -3.10 -13.36
N TRP A 807 15.84 -2.28 -12.53
CA TRP A 807 16.81 -2.76 -11.54
C TRP A 807 16.10 -3.44 -10.37
N SER A 808 16.48 -4.68 -10.06
CA SER A 808 15.97 -5.46 -8.92
C SER A 808 17.14 -5.93 -8.03
N GLY A 809 17.05 -5.69 -6.72
CA GLY A 809 18.12 -5.98 -5.76
C GLY A 809 17.74 -7.07 -4.75
N GLY A 810 18.60 -8.07 -4.57
CA GLY A 810 18.32 -9.21 -3.68
C GLY A 810 17.18 -10.12 -4.16
N SER A 811 16.64 -9.86 -5.36
CA SER A 811 15.76 -10.77 -6.05
C SER A 811 15.82 -10.53 -7.56
N PRO A 812 15.80 -11.59 -8.37
CA PRO A 812 15.78 -12.98 -7.94
C PRO A 812 17.18 -13.65 -7.83
N ASP A 813 18.26 -12.90 -8.08
CA ASP A 813 19.62 -13.09 -7.51
C ASP A 813 20.10 -11.71 -6.98
N ASP A 814 21.23 -11.64 -6.27
CA ASP A 814 21.69 -10.44 -5.53
C ASP A 814 21.69 -9.14 -6.36
N LEU A 815 22.01 -9.27 -7.66
CA LEU A 815 22.13 -8.17 -8.63
C LEU A 815 21.38 -8.50 -9.92
N SER A 816 20.15 -7.99 -10.07
CA SER A 816 19.23 -8.40 -11.13
C SER A 816 18.76 -7.25 -12.01
N ILE A 817 18.61 -7.50 -13.31
CA ILE A 817 18.00 -6.59 -14.29
C ILE A 817 16.84 -7.33 -14.97
N VAL A 818 15.61 -6.93 -14.71
CA VAL A 818 14.44 -7.38 -15.48
C VAL A 818 14.32 -6.46 -16.69
N LEU A 819 13.98 -7.01 -17.87
CA LEU A 819 13.97 -6.24 -19.11
C LEU A 819 12.75 -6.56 -19.98
N TRP A 820 12.33 -5.63 -20.83
CA TRP A 820 11.31 -5.89 -21.85
C TRP A 820 11.39 -4.92 -23.05
N PRO A 821 11.22 -5.41 -24.30
CA PRO A 821 10.92 -4.55 -25.43
C PRO A 821 9.61 -3.77 -25.19
N LEU A 822 9.69 -2.45 -25.25
CA LEU A 822 8.54 -1.56 -24.98
C LEU A 822 7.59 -1.45 -26.17
N LEU A 823 8.12 -1.51 -27.40
CA LEU A 823 7.40 -1.13 -28.62
C LEU A 823 7.41 -2.26 -29.66
N PRO A 824 6.83 -3.44 -29.38
CA PRO A 824 6.75 -4.54 -30.35
C PRO A 824 5.86 -4.19 -31.55
N LEU A 825 6.23 -4.70 -32.72
CA LEU A 825 5.46 -4.59 -33.96
C LEU A 825 4.47 -5.75 -34.14
N SER A 826 4.68 -6.91 -33.50
CA SER A 826 3.71 -8.02 -33.56
C SER A 826 2.33 -7.57 -33.06
N ARG A 827 1.27 -8.18 -33.59
CA ARG A 827 -0.11 -7.89 -33.20
C ARG A 827 -0.87 -9.17 -32.93
N GLY A 828 -1.69 -9.14 -31.88
CA GLY A 828 -2.53 -10.25 -31.45
C GLY A 828 -4.03 -9.95 -31.45
N ASN A 829 -4.80 -10.85 -30.85
CA ASN A 829 -6.24 -10.74 -30.65
C ASN A 829 -6.70 -11.40 -29.35
N VAL A 830 -7.91 -11.03 -28.90
CA VAL A 830 -8.66 -11.72 -27.85
C VAL A 830 -10.03 -12.09 -28.41
N THR A 831 -10.39 -13.38 -28.42
CA THR A 831 -11.65 -13.86 -29.01
C THR A 831 -12.40 -14.83 -28.08
N ILE A 832 -13.72 -14.72 -28.06
CA ILE A 832 -14.60 -15.64 -27.32
C ILE A 832 -14.36 -17.10 -27.70
N SER A 833 -14.29 -17.97 -26.70
CA SER A 833 -14.07 -19.42 -26.88
C SER A 833 -15.38 -20.18 -27.13
N SER A 834 -16.50 -19.66 -26.62
CA SER A 834 -17.86 -20.16 -26.79
C SER A 834 -18.87 -19.01 -26.58
N ALA A 835 -20.17 -19.31 -26.56
CA ALA A 835 -21.22 -18.37 -26.13
C ALA A 835 -21.48 -18.39 -24.61
N ASP A 836 -20.80 -19.25 -23.83
CA ASP A 836 -20.83 -19.14 -22.37
C ASP A 836 -19.97 -17.94 -21.94
N PRO A 837 -20.56 -16.90 -21.32
CA PRO A 837 -19.82 -15.71 -20.89
C PRO A 837 -18.80 -16.00 -19.78
N PHE A 838 -18.91 -17.14 -19.08
CA PHE A 838 -17.94 -17.56 -18.06
C PHE A 838 -16.75 -18.34 -18.62
N ALA A 839 -16.80 -18.77 -19.89
CA ALA A 839 -15.69 -19.45 -20.52
C ALA A 839 -14.51 -18.48 -20.76
N ARG A 840 -13.29 -18.89 -20.38
CA ARG A 840 -12.07 -18.11 -20.66
C ARG A 840 -11.96 -17.83 -22.17
N PRO A 841 -11.63 -16.60 -22.61
CA PRO A 841 -11.39 -16.32 -24.02
C PRO A 841 -10.10 -17.00 -24.50
N ARG A 842 -9.94 -17.11 -25.82
CA ARG A 842 -8.61 -17.31 -26.41
C ARG A 842 -7.90 -15.96 -26.41
N VAL A 843 -6.78 -15.88 -25.70
CA VAL A 843 -5.81 -14.79 -25.82
C VAL A 843 -4.72 -15.28 -26.76
N ASN A 844 -4.41 -14.52 -27.81
CA ASN A 844 -3.38 -14.86 -28.77
C ASN A 844 -2.59 -13.59 -29.09
N VAL A 845 -1.48 -13.38 -28.38
CA VAL A 845 -0.62 -12.21 -28.49
C VAL A 845 0.24 -12.23 -29.75
N ASN A 846 0.58 -13.43 -30.25
CA ASN A 846 1.59 -13.63 -31.29
C ASN A 846 2.99 -13.15 -30.82
N TYR A 847 3.45 -13.63 -29.66
CA TYR A 847 4.78 -13.26 -29.14
C TYR A 847 5.88 -13.59 -30.16
N PHE A 848 6.74 -12.60 -30.46
CA PHE A 848 7.88 -12.73 -31.38
C PHE A 848 7.54 -13.17 -32.81
N ASN A 849 6.29 -13.03 -33.23
CA ASN A 849 5.84 -13.37 -34.59
C ASN A 849 6.51 -12.51 -35.68
N LEU A 850 6.98 -11.31 -35.31
CA LEU A 850 7.93 -10.53 -36.09
C LEU A 850 9.35 -10.65 -35.52
N ASP A 851 10.27 -11.01 -36.41
CA ASP A 851 11.71 -11.22 -36.13
C ASP A 851 12.39 -9.98 -35.49
N HIS A 852 11.86 -8.78 -35.76
CA HIS A 852 12.27 -7.52 -35.13
C HIS A 852 12.08 -7.51 -33.61
N ASP A 853 10.95 -8.03 -33.11
CA ASP A 853 10.64 -8.00 -31.68
C ASP A 853 11.60 -8.91 -30.91
N LEU A 854 12.01 -10.01 -31.53
CA LEU A 854 13.05 -10.92 -31.02
C LEU A 854 14.45 -10.31 -31.14
N ASP A 855 14.78 -9.63 -32.25
CA ASP A 855 16.05 -8.91 -32.40
C ASP A 855 16.24 -7.81 -31.32
N VAL A 856 15.17 -7.09 -30.97
CA VAL A 856 15.20 -6.08 -29.88
C VAL A 856 15.34 -6.75 -28.52
N HIS A 857 14.69 -7.90 -28.32
CA HIS A 857 14.80 -8.67 -27.08
C HIS A 857 16.22 -9.22 -26.84
N VAL A 858 16.80 -9.87 -27.85
CA VAL A 858 18.15 -10.44 -27.80
C VAL A 858 19.20 -9.35 -27.55
N GLU A 859 19.06 -8.18 -28.17
CA GLU A 859 19.96 -7.06 -27.89
C GLU A 859 19.76 -6.48 -26.48
N GLY A 860 18.53 -6.46 -25.96
CA GLY A 860 18.24 -6.14 -24.56
C GLY A 860 18.98 -7.05 -23.59
N CYS A 861 18.94 -8.37 -23.83
CA CYS A 861 19.67 -9.37 -23.05
C CYS A 861 21.20 -9.17 -23.11
N ARG A 862 21.76 -8.96 -24.30
CA ARG A 862 23.20 -8.67 -24.48
C ARG A 862 23.63 -7.39 -23.76
N LEU A 863 22.82 -6.34 -23.83
CA LEU A 863 23.10 -5.09 -23.13
C LEU A 863 22.98 -5.27 -21.61
N ALA A 864 22.01 -6.05 -21.09
CA ALA A 864 21.93 -6.39 -19.68
C ALA A 864 23.17 -7.17 -19.18
N ARG A 865 23.64 -8.19 -19.93
CA ARG A 865 24.92 -8.87 -19.69
C ARG A 865 26.08 -7.88 -19.66
N LYS A 866 26.19 -7.01 -20.67
CA LYS A 866 27.24 -5.99 -20.78
C LYS A 866 27.21 -4.99 -19.60
N LEU A 867 26.03 -4.62 -19.09
CA LEU A 867 25.88 -3.79 -17.90
C LEU A 867 26.40 -4.52 -16.65
N LEU A 868 26.02 -5.78 -16.43
CA LEU A 868 26.52 -6.59 -15.30
C LEU A 868 28.04 -6.81 -15.35
N GLN A 869 28.64 -6.88 -16.55
CA GLN A 869 30.09 -6.97 -16.76
C GLN A 869 30.83 -5.62 -16.65
N SER A 870 30.13 -4.47 -16.70
CA SER A 870 30.77 -3.14 -16.77
C SER A 870 30.85 -2.42 -15.41
N PRO A 871 31.94 -1.65 -15.15
CA PRO A 871 32.09 -0.90 -13.90
C PRO A 871 31.26 0.41 -13.90
N PRO A 872 30.79 0.86 -12.73
CA PRO A 872 31.01 0.29 -11.39
C PRO A 872 30.18 -0.95 -11.02
N LEU A 873 29.11 -1.30 -11.75
CA LEU A 873 28.21 -2.41 -11.37
C LEU A 873 28.96 -3.75 -11.23
N SER A 874 29.89 -4.04 -12.14
CA SER A 874 30.70 -5.27 -12.08
C SER A 874 31.69 -5.34 -10.91
N THR A 875 31.92 -4.25 -10.17
CA THR A 875 32.69 -4.31 -8.90
C THR A 875 31.86 -4.86 -7.73
N LEU A 876 30.54 -4.98 -7.91
CA LEU A 876 29.62 -5.60 -6.96
C LEU A 876 29.25 -7.03 -7.35
N SER A 877 29.44 -7.41 -8.63
CA SER A 877 29.05 -8.73 -9.16
C SER A 877 30.15 -9.79 -9.02
N ALA A 878 29.74 -11.01 -8.71
CA ALA A 878 30.59 -12.20 -8.76
C ALA A 878 30.62 -12.86 -10.17
N GLY A 879 29.88 -12.33 -11.13
CA GLY A 879 29.65 -12.89 -12.47
C GLY A 879 28.16 -13.14 -12.75
N GLU A 880 27.82 -13.34 -14.02
CA GLU A 880 26.45 -13.70 -14.44
C GLU A 880 26.14 -15.17 -14.11
N THR A 881 25.09 -15.40 -13.31
CA THR A 881 24.59 -16.75 -12.97
C THR A 881 23.49 -17.21 -13.93
N ILE A 882 22.65 -16.31 -14.45
CA ILE A 882 21.52 -16.63 -15.36
C ILE A 882 21.46 -15.63 -16.54
N PRO A 883 21.37 -16.10 -17.81
CA PRO A 883 21.48 -17.50 -18.25
C PRO A 883 22.79 -18.16 -17.85
N GLY A 884 23.84 -17.37 -17.66
CA GLY A 884 25.19 -17.84 -17.42
C GLY A 884 25.83 -18.39 -18.69
N PHE A 885 27.16 -18.36 -18.72
CA PHE A 885 27.98 -18.70 -19.90
C PHE A 885 27.95 -20.19 -20.31
N ILE A 886 27.15 -21.01 -19.61
CA ILE A 886 26.87 -22.42 -19.97
C ILE A 886 25.63 -22.53 -20.87
N LYS A 887 24.57 -21.76 -20.59
CA LYS A 887 23.33 -21.77 -21.38
C LYS A 887 23.41 -20.85 -22.59
N VAL A 888 24.05 -19.68 -22.42
CA VAL A 888 24.36 -18.73 -23.49
C VAL A 888 25.84 -18.38 -23.40
N PRO A 889 26.72 -19.09 -24.15
CA PRO A 889 28.14 -18.80 -24.21
C PRO A 889 28.43 -17.34 -24.57
N ASP A 890 29.57 -16.81 -24.12
CA ASP A 890 29.97 -15.45 -24.47
C ASP A 890 30.74 -15.40 -25.80
N ASP A 891 30.47 -14.36 -26.58
CA ASP A 891 31.16 -14.04 -27.84
C ASP A 891 31.40 -12.52 -27.94
N ALA A 892 31.83 -12.02 -29.10
CA ALA A 892 32.13 -10.60 -29.30
C ALA A 892 30.90 -9.66 -29.17
N ASP A 893 29.69 -10.19 -29.26
CA ASP A 893 28.41 -9.50 -29.14
C ASP A 893 27.74 -9.68 -27.76
N GLY A 894 28.32 -10.49 -26.86
CA GLY A 894 27.67 -10.92 -25.61
C GLY A 894 26.74 -12.14 -25.78
N GLY A 895 27.01 -12.99 -26.78
CA GLY A 895 26.31 -14.25 -27.04
C GLY A 895 25.51 -14.24 -28.35
N SER A 896 25.40 -15.42 -28.97
CA SER A 896 24.79 -15.55 -30.29
C SER A 896 23.26 -15.41 -30.26
N LYS A 897 22.65 -14.92 -31.35
CA LYS A 897 21.18 -14.88 -31.46
C LYS A 897 20.55 -16.27 -31.29
N ALA A 898 21.22 -17.33 -31.75
CA ALA A 898 20.70 -18.70 -31.66
C ALA A 898 20.62 -19.18 -30.21
N ASP A 899 21.66 -18.95 -29.41
CA ASP A 899 21.71 -19.38 -28.01
C ASP A 899 20.75 -18.54 -27.15
N TRP A 900 20.74 -17.22 -27.31
CA TRP A 900 19.76 -16.34 -26.66
C TRP A 900 18.32 -16.73 -27.03
N THR A 901 18.01 -16.98 -28.30
CA THR A 901 16.67 -17.43 -28.75
C THR A 901 16.30 -18.77 -28.12
N ASN A 902 17.21 -19.75 -28.13
CA ASN A 902 16.97 -21.05 -27.54
C ASN A 902 16.64 -20.95 -26.03
N TRP A 903 17.36 -20.10 -25.29
CA TRP A 903 17.08 -19.87 -23.87
C TRP A 903 15.76 -19.09 -23.65
N ILE A 904 15.51 -18.02 -24.41
CA ILE A 904 14.27 -17.23 -24.37
C ILE A 904 13.03 -18.13 -24.49
N PHE A 905 13.04 -19.11 -25.39
CA PHE A 905 11.88 -19.99 -25.63
C PHE A 905 11.87 -21.29 -24.81
N ASN A 906 13.02 -21.98 -24.67
CA ASN A 906 13.07 -23.40 -24.31
C ASN A 906 13.64 -23.70 -22.91
N ASP A 907 14.11 -22.72 -22.15
CA ASP A 907 14.56 -22.97 -20.78
C ASP A 907 13.37 -23.37 -19.89
N PRO A 908 13.44 -24.47 -19.11
CA PRO A 908 12.28 -24.98 -18.36
C PRO A 908 11.90 -24.14 -17.13
N GLN A 909 12.79 -23.28 -16.65
CA GLN A 909 12.57 -22.44 -15.46
C GLN A 909 12.62 -20.95 -15.81
N PHE A 910 13.43 -20.60 -16.81
CA PHE A 910 13.83 -19.24 -17.12
C PHE A 910 13.66 -18.94 -18.61
N ASN A 911 12.41 -18.99 -19.08
CA ASN A 911 11.99 -18.57 -20.42
C ASN A 911 11.14 -17.28 -20.34
N PHE A 912 10.70 -16.75 -21.49
CA PHE A 912 9.85 -15.55 -21.53
C PHE A 912 8.44 -15.79 -20.96
N THR A 913 7.84 -14.74 -20.39
CA THR A 913 6.44 -14.68 -19.90
C THR A 913 5.75 -13.38 -20.40
N SER A 914 4.55 -13.02 -19.90
CA SER A 914 3.77 -11.85 -20.38
C SER A 914 3.87 -10.64 -19.46
N ASN A 915 4.30 -9.48 -19.97
CA ASN A 915 4.56 -8.26 -19.16
C ASN A 915 3.27 -7.59 -18.62
N ALA A 916 2.13 -8.30 -18.59
CA ALA A 916 0.84 -7.86 -18.03
C ALA A 916 0.35 -6.46 -18.46
N HIS A 917 0.80 -5.98 -19.63
CA HIS A 917 0.49 -4.67 -20.21
C HIS A 917 -0.34 -4.75 -21.52
N PRO A 918 -1.45 -5.52 -21.60
CA PRO A 918 -2.28 -5.57 -22.80
C PRO A 918 -3.05 -4.28 -23.06
N ILE A 919 -3.05 -3.84 -24.32
CA ILE A 919 -3.77 -2.66 -24.82
C ILE A 919 -4.35 -2.91 -26.23
N GLY A 920 -5.10 -1.94 -26.76
CA GLY A 920 -5.54 -1.87 -28.16
C GLY A 920 -6.82 -2.63 -28.52
N THR A 921 -7.31 -3.51 -27.63
CA THR A 921 -8.41 -4.43 -27.95
C THR A 921 -9.78 -3.76 -28.11
N ALA A 922 -9.88 -2.48 -27.76
CA ALA A 922 -10.96 -1.59 -28.14
C ALA A 922 -10.39 -0.21 -28.54
N ALA A 923 -9.34 -0.20 -29.38
CA ALA A 923 -8.53 0.97 -29.70
C ALA A 923 -9.35 2.21 -30.09
N MET A 924 -8.90 3.35 -29.56
CA MET A 924 -9.38 4.69 -29.88
C MET A 924 -8.67 5.21 -31.13
N MET A 925 -9.32 5.06 -32.28
CA MET A 925 -8.84 5.47 -33.61
C MET A 925 -10.03 5.68 -34.54
N ARG A 926 -9.80 6.28 -35.71
CA ARG A 926 -10.73 6.24 -36.84
C ARG A 926 -11.22 4.83 -37.14
N ARG A 927 -12.51 4.67 -37.44
CA ARG A 927 -13.12 3.35 -37.71
C ARG A 927 -12.52 2.66 -38.94
N GLU A 928 -12.14 3.43 -39.95
CA GLU A 928 -11.44 2.96 -41.15
C GLU A 928 -9.97 2.54 -40.89
N LEU A 929 -9.42 2.87 -39.71
CA LEU A 929 -8.16 2.32 -39.20
C LEU A 929 -8.39 1.15 -38.22
N GLY A 930 -9.60 0.60 -38.15
CA GLY A 930 -9.93 -0.48 -37.22
C GLY A 930 -10.07 -0.02 -35.76
N GLY A 931 -10.40 1.26 -35.53
CA GLY A 931 -10.82 1.72 -34.21
C GLY A 931 -12.16 1.11 -33.77
N VAL A 932 -12.27 0.80 -32.49
CA VAL A 932 -13.52 0.34 -31.84
C VAL A 932 -14.28 1.50 -31.23
N VAL A 933 -13.55 2.48 -30.70
CA VAL A 933 -14.12 3.68 -30.08
C VAL A 933 -13.67 4.95 -30.79
N ASP A 934 -14.56 5.95 -30.81
CA ASP A 934 -14.24 7.31 -31.25
C ASP A 934 -13.35 8.05 -30.21
N GLY A 935 -12.95 9.29 -30.52
CA GLY A 935 -12.20 10.14 -29.59
C GLY A 935 -12.99 10.55 -28.34
N ARG A 936 -14.29 10.28 -28.28
CA ARG A 936 -15.14 10.43 -27.10
C ARG A 936 -15.25 9.12 -26.33
N LEU A 937 -14.50 8.09 -26.72
CA LEU A 937 -14.48 6.74 -26.20
C LEU A 937 -15.79 5.96 -26.36
N LYS A 938 -16.68 6.38 -27.26
CA LYS A 938 -17.94 5.68 -27.59
C LYS A 938 -17.70 4.57 -28.60
N VAL A 939 -18.25 3.39 -28.34
CA VAL A 939 -18.17 2.24 -29.24
C VAL A 939 -18.94 2.55 -30.53
N TYR A 940 -18.26 2.47 -31.68
CA TYR A 940 -18.86 2.75 -32.97
C TYR A 940 -20.12 1.91 -33.22
N GLY A 941 -21.16 2.55 -33.74
CA GLY A 941 -22.48 1.91 -33.94
C GLY A 941 -23.38 1.91 -32.70
N THR A 942 -22.90 2.37 -31.54
CA THR A 942 -23.72 2.57 -30.33
C THR A 942 -23.97 4.04 -30.04
N ALA A 943 -25.04 4.36 -29.31
CA ALA A 943 -25.32 5.72 -28.85
C ALA A 943 -24.64 6.06 -27.49
N ASN A 944 -24.46 5.04 -26.65
CA ASN A 944 -24.26 5.18 -25.21
C ASN A 944 -23.47 4.03 -24.54
N VAL A 945 -22.63 3.30 -25.29
CA VAL A 945 -21.65 2.38 -24.72
C VAL A 945 -20.26 2.99 -24.89
N ARG A 946 -19.46 3.06 -23.82
CA ARG A 946 -18.07 3.50 -23.86
C ARG A 946 -17.12 2.43 -23.36
N VAL A 947 -15.85 2.48 -23.77
CA VAL A 947 -14.75 1.72 -23.15
C VAL A 947 -13.75 2.73 -22.57
N VAL A 948 -13.26 2.53 -21.35
CA VAL A 948 -12.47 3.54 -20.63
C VAL A 948 -11.19 3.00 -19.98
N ASP A 949 -10.86 1.73 -20.23
CA ASP A 949 -9.65 1.07 -19.73
C ASP A 949 -8.54 0.94 -20.80
N ALA A 950 -7.46 0.23 -20.46
CA ALA A 950 -6.30 -0.03 -21.32
C ALA A 950 -6.63 -0.53 -22.74
N SER A 951 -7.81 -1.15 -22.95
CA SER A 951 -8.35 -1.51 -24.26
C SER A 951 -8.26 -0.38 -25.30
N VAL A 952 -8.41 0.88 -24.88
CA VAL A 952 -8.52 2.02 -25.81
C VAL A 952 -7.19 2.60 -26.27
N MET A 953 -6.07 2.27 -25.61
CA MET A 953 -4.74 2.78 -25.99
C MET A 953 -4.34 2.18 -27.36
N PRO A 954 -4.17 2.98 -28.43
CA PRO A 954 -4.04 2.44 -29.79
C PRO A 954 -2.61 1.98 -30.13
N LEU A 955 -1.60 2.54 -29.44
CA LEU A 955 -0.20 2.16 -29.55
C LEU A 955 0.41 2.09 -28.14
N GLN A 956 1.46 1.28 -28.00
CA GLN A 956 2.14 1.09 -26.72
C GLN A 956 2.97 2.32 -26.35
N ILE A 957 3.15 2.53 -25.05
CA ILE A 957 3.93 3.63 -24.50
C ILE A 957 5.21 3.12 -23.82
N SER A 958 6.25 3.95 -23.80
CA SER A 958 7.53 3.66 -23.15
C SER A 958 7.46 3.84 -21.63
N ALA A 959 6.51 3.18 -20.96
CA ALA A 959 6.26 3.29 -19.51
C ALA A 959 5.30 2.21 -18.99
N HIS A 960 5.23 2.08 -17.66
CA HIS A 960 4.16 1.35 -16.98
C HIS A 960 2.80 2.03 -17.17
N LEU A 961 1.74 1.23 -17.39
CA LEU A 961 0.43 1.75 -17.83
C LEU A 961 -0.36 2.54 -16.75
N SER A 962 0.03 2.44 -15.48
CA SER A 962 -0.78 2.88 -14.33
C SER A 962 -1.19 4.36 -14.40
N SER A 963 -0.23 5.27 -14.51
CA SER A 963 -0.48 6.72 -14.57
C SER A 963 -1.35 7.11 -15.77
N THR A 964 -1.06 6.50 -16.93
CA THR A 964 -1.81 6.70 -18.18
C THR A 964 -3.26 6.26 -18.08
N VAL A 965 -3.54 5.06 -17.56
CA VAL A 965 -4.91 4.53 -17.43
C VAL A 965 -5.75 5.35 -16.46
N TYR A 966 -5.16 5.87 -15.38
CA TYR A 966 -5.82 6.86 -14.53
C TYR A 966 -6.12 8.17 -15.29
N GLY A 967 -5.19 8.66 -16.11
CA GLY A 967 -5.40 9.83 -16.96
C GLY A 967 -6.53 9.64 -17.98
N ILE A 968 -6.60 8.48 -18.64
CA ILE A 968 -7.69 8.10 -19.56
C ILE A 968 -9.04 8.15 -18.82
N ALA A 969 -9.11 7.52 -17.64
CA ALA A 969 -10.34 7.44 -16.86
C ALA A 969 -10.79 8.81 -16.30
N GLU A 970 -9.87 9.64 -15.83
CA GLU A 970 -10.15 11.01 -15.38
C GLU A 970 -10.68 11.90 -16.51
N LYS A 971 -10.12 11.75 -17.72
CA LYS A 971 -10.56 12.45 -18.94
C LYS A 971 -11.92 11.95 -19.41
N ALA A 972 -12.11 10.63 -19.43
CA ALA A 972 -13.38 9.98 -19.78
C ALA A 972 -14.53 10.44 -18.88
N ALA A 973 -14.30 10.50 -17.57
CA ALA A 973 -15.32 10.94 -16.62
C ALA A 973 -15.76 12.40 -16.84
N ASP A 974 -14.82 13.31 -17.12
CA ASP A 974 -15.16 14.70 -17.42
C ASP A 974 -15.88 14.83 -18.78
N MET A 975 -15.55 14.01 -19.78
CA MET A 975 -16.29 13.98 -21.05
C MET A 975 -17.74 13.49 -20.85
N ILE A 976 -17.93 12.38 -20.15
CA ILE A 976 -19.27 11.83 -19.83
C ILE A 976 -20.11 12.85 -19.05
N LYS A 977 -19.53 13.54 -18.04
CA LYS A 977 -20.20 14.61 -17.28
C LYS A 977 -20.70 15.75 -18.18
N ASN A 978 -19.88 16.17 -19.13
CA ASN A 978 -20.17 17.29 -20.02
C ASN A 978 -21.13 16.94 -21.17
N GLY A 979 -21.53 15.66 -21.30
CA GLY A 979 -22.32 15.19 -22.45
C GLY A 979 -21.52 15.17 -23.76
N THR A 980 -20.19 15.19 -23.67
CA THR A 980 -19.27 15.08 -24.81
C THR A 980 -18.88 13.63 -25.05
#